data_AF-A0A3M7KQS8-F1
#
_entry.id   AF-A0A3M7KQS8-F1
#
_cell.length_a   1.000
_cell.length_b   1.000
_cell.length_c   1.000
_cell.angle_alpha   90.00
_cell.angle_beta   90.00
_cell.angle_gamma   90.00
#
_symmetry.space_group_name_H-M   'P 1'
#
loop_
_entity.id
_entity.type
_entity.pdbx_description
1 polymer ?
#
loop_
_entity_poly.entity_id
_entity_poly.type
_entity_poly.pdbx_seq_one_letter_code
_entity_poly.pdbx_strand_id
1 'polypeptide(L)'
;ETLSTKRFGPELKRFTHLPALNGVQSWACFVWAYVLLKIFEKGHSKMPPITAYWKPAVSNSIGPACGMQALKYISYPAQVLAKSSKMIPVMLVGTVLHGKSYSVVEYTCCSLISAGISLFALRSSTKVTSKLAHPNAPLGYFLCFVNLTLDGYTNAAQDEIHRKHEGGSALHMMCWMNFWCGLFYVPFLFGLTNTGRELLAFCIQYPEAGRDVLLFCLCGAVGQLFIFHTIRRFGSLINTLITTTRKFFNILLSVLWSGNPLLGQQWVAVAMSRHARSEPAVLDARREEGYGIGTRVSCEATVDGVHHPAEIVERKLDKAVDKRLDEWVPASRISGLHSVGSGEGLSRASTAPASDLLAGLTGDQKMTRRLKRQFAEMHHVGPGVEELPPLDQHAEKEHQEKTKVKNVQSIELGRYQMDTWYYSPYPEPHASCERLYICEYTLKYFRKRRTLLRHLAKTPLRAPPGDEIYRSPPPPASDPGRVGGAIASPPLSMYEVDGKKAKVYCQNLCLLSKLFLDHKTLYYDVDPFLFYVLCERDAHGSHVVGYFSKEKDSAEGNNLACILTLPAHQRKGYGRFLIAFSYELSKKEGRLGSPERPLSDLGAVSYRSYWMRAILEALRDHRSAMSIKDISEATAIRTDDVVKTLESLSLIKYWKGDHIISVTQKIIEEHMRSIANQKTIDIDVSRLHWTPYGKLDGRR
;
A
#
# COMPACT_ATOMS: atom_id res chain seq x y z
N GLU A 1 26.03 -23.85 -13.27
CA GLU A 1 26.13 -24.17 -14.72
C GLU A 1 27.57 -24.06 -15.20
N THR A 2 28.22 -22.90 -15.02
CA THR A 2 29.65 -22.70 -15.37
C THR A 2 30.58 -23.76 -14.77
N LEU A 3 30.44 -24.10 -13.48
CA LEU A 3 31.25 -25.15 -12.84
C LEU A 3 31.10 -26.54 -13.46
N SER A 4 29.90 -26.88 -13.96
CA SER A 4 29.62 -28.18 -14.60
C SER A 4 29.99 -28.21 -16.09
N THR A 5 30.08 -27.06 -16.75
CA THR A 5 30.28 -26.95 -18.21
C THR A 5 31.67 -26.48 -18.60
N LYS A 6 32.33 -25.67 -17.75
CA LYS A 6 33.70 -25.17 -17.93
C LYS A 6 34.69 -26.34 -17.84
N ARG A 7 35.68 -26.30 -18.74
CA ARG A 7 36.77 -27.27 -18.81
C ARG A 7 38.00 -26.62 -18.17
N PHE A 8 38.64 -27.30 -17.24
CA PHE A 8 39.74 -26.74 -16.44
C PHE A 8 41.09 -27.32 -16.88
N GLY A 9 42.08 -26.43 -17.00
CA GLY A 9 43.45 -26.78 -17.38
C GLY A 9 43.65 -27.17 -18.86
N PRO A 10 44.91 -27.48 -19.25
CA PRO A 10 45.27 -27.85 -20.62
C PRO A 10 44.67 -29.20 -21.07
N GLU A 11 44.35 -30.08 -20.12
CA GLU A 11 43.72 -31.40 -20.39
C GLU A 11 42.19 -31.35 -20.50
N LEU A 12 41.58 -30.17 -20.39
CA LEU A 12 40.13 -29.96 -20.58
C LEU A 12 39.24 -30.81 -19.63
N LYS A 13 39.70 -31.10 -18.41
CA LYS A 13 38.97 -31.93 -17.43
C LYS A 13 37.72 -31.22 -16.91
N ARG A 14 36.63 -31.99 -16.75
CA ARG A 14 35.34 -31.51 -16.23
C ARG A 14 35.18 -31.81 -14.75
N PHE A 15 34.50 -30.93 -14.04
CA PHE A 15 34.11 -31.14 -12.65
C PHE A 15 32.97 -32.16 -12.55
N THR A 16 33.25 -33.34 -11.99
CA THR A 16 32.31 -34.47 -11.91
C THR A 16 31.61 -34.59 -10.55
N HIS A 17 32.15 -33.94 -9.51
CA HIS A 17 31.75 -34.13 -8.11
C HIS A 17 30.68 -33.15 -7.62
N LEU A 18 29.60 -32.99 -8.41
CA LEU A 18 28.50 -32.06 -8.12
C LEU A 18 27.82 -32.25 -6.75
N PRO A 19 27.60 -33.49 -6.25
CA PRO A 19 27.00 -33.69 -4.92
C PRO A 19 27.84 -33.12 -3.78
N ALA A 20 29.16 -33.00 -3.95
CA ALA A 20 30.04 -32.46 -2.91
C ALA A 20 29.91 -30.95 -2.71
N LEU A 21 29.42 -30.22 -3.72
CA LEU A 21 29.17 -28.79 -3.62
C LEU A 21 28.12 -28.45 -2.56
N ASN A 22 27.07 -29.28 -2.40
CA ASN A 22 26.04 -29.06 -1.39
C ASN A 22 26.59 -29.19 0.05
N GLY A 23 27.50 -30.14 0.27
CA GLY A 23 28.14 -30.31 1.57
C GLY A 23 29.08 -29.16 1.91
N VAL A 24 29.92 -28.74 0.95
CA VAL A 24 30.83 -27.58 1.12
C VAL A 24 30.04 -26.29 1.32
N GLN A 25 28.97 -26.08 0.55
CA GLN A 25 28.08 -24.93 0.71
C GLN A 25 27.39 -24.90 2.08
N SER A 26 26.96 -26.05 2.61
CA SER A 26 26.34 -26.11 3.95
C SER A 26 27.32 -25.64 5.03
N TRP A 27 28.58 -26.05 4.97
CA TRP A 27 29.61 -25.58 5.90
C TRP A 27 29.94 -24.10 5.74
N ALA A 28 30.03 -23.61 4.50
CA ALA A 28 30.24 -22.18 4.24
C ALA A 28 29.09 -21.31 4.77
N CYS A 29 27.84 -21.74 4.55
CA CYS A 29 26.65 -21.06 5.07
C CYS A 29 26.58 -21.09 6.60
N PHE A 30 27.00 -22.19 7.24
CA PHE A 30 27.12 -22.27 8.70
C PHE A 30 28.11 -21.24 9.24
N VAL A 31 29.33 -21.20 8.70
CA VAL A 31 30.37 -20.24 9.13
C VAL A 31 29.88 -18.80 8.94
N TRP A 32 29.28 -18.50 7.78
CA TRP A 32 28.72 -17.19 7.49
C TRP A 32 27.62 -16.78 8.48
N ALA A 33 26.64 -17.65 8.72
CA ALA A 33 25.57 -17.38 9.67
C ALA A 33 26.09 -17.26 11.12
N TYR A 34 27.08 -18.07 11.51
CA TYR A 34 27.70 -18.02 12.84
C TYR A 34 28.43 -16.69 13.08
N VAL A 35 29.19 -16.21 12.09
CA VAL A 35 29.85 -14.89 12.16
C VAL A 35 28.81 -13.77 12.30
N LEU A 36 27.75 -13.79 11.49
CA LEU A 36 26.69 -12.78 11.57
C LEU A 36 25.96 -12.83 12.91
N LEU A 37 25.69 -14.02 13.45
CA LEU A 37 25.05 -14.19 14.75
C LEU A 37 25.91 -13.60 15.88
N LYS A 38 27.24 -13.76 15.83
CA LYS A 38 28.17 -13.16 16.80
C LYS A 38 28.29 -11.64 16.68
N ILE A 39 28.17 -11.08 15.48
CA ILE A 39 28.29 -9.65 15.22
C ILE A 39 27.00 -8.91 15.62
N PHE A 40 25.84 -9.42 15.19
CA PHE A 40 24.57 -8.70 15.26
C PHE A 40 23.69 -9.07 16.46
N GLU A 41 23.90 -10.23 17.10
CA GLU A 41 23.00 -10.73 18.14
C GLU A 41 23.70 -10.73 19.52
N LYS A 42 23.53 -9.63 20.27
CA LYS A 42 23.94 -9.49 21.68
C LYS A 42 22.70 -9.44 22.59
N GLY A 43 22.11 -10.60 22.91
CA GLY A 43 20.97 -10.65 23.83
C GLY A 43 20.40 -12.06 24.06
N HIS A 44 19.98 -12.33 25.30
CA HIS A 44 19.47 -13.62 25.77
C HIS A 44 17.96 -13.77 25.49
N SER A 45 17.57 -14.03 24.24
CA SER A 45 16.24 -14.56 23.93
C SER A 45 16.20 -16.08 24.16
N LYS A 46 15.03 -16.65 24.50
CA LYS A 46 14.83 -18.11 24.58
C LYS A 46 14.98 -18.71 23.17
N MET A 47 16.19 -19.10 22.80
CA MET A 47 16.50 -19.71 21.51
C MET A 47 16.03 -21.18 21.47
N PRO A 48 15.60 -21.69 20.30
CA PRO A 48 15.27 -23.10 20.14
C PRO A 48 16.49 -23.99 20.42
N PRO A 49 16.31 -25.19 21.00
CA PRO A 49 17.42 -26.12 21.18
C PRO A 49 18.01 -26.51 19.82
N ILE A 50 19.34 -26.66 19.77
CA ILE A 50 20.08 -27.03 18.54
C ILE A 50 19.54 -28.35 17.95
N THR A 51 19.07 -29.26 18.81
CA THR A 51 18.48 -30.55 18.43
C THR A 51 17.12 -30.43 17.76
N ALA A 52 16.47 -29.27 17.75
CA ALA A 52 15.22 -29.09 16.99
C ALA A 52 15.44 -29.16 15.47
N TYR A 53 16.66 -28.86 15.00
CA TYR A 53 16.95 -28.64 13.58
C TYR A 53 17.44 -29.89 12.81
N TRP A 54 17.77 -31.00 13.48
CA TRP A 54 18.36 -32.15 12.78
C TRP A 54 17.39 -32.83 11.80
N LYS A 55 16.10 -32.96 12.17
CA LYS A 55 15.07 -33.57 11.30
C LYS A 55 14.86 -32.79 10.01
N PRO A 56 14.58 -31.47 10.03
CA PRO A 56 14.47 -30.68 8.79
C PRO A 56 15.79 -30.58 8.02
N ALA A 57 16.94 -30.65 8.70
CA ALA A 57 18.23 -30.64 8.02
C ALA A 57 18.47 -31.91 7.19
N VAL A 58 18.10 -33.09 7.69
CA VAL A 58 18.22 -34.35 6.95
C VAL A 58 17.33 -34.34 5.70
N SER A 59 16.07 -33.89 5.82
CA SER A 59 15.19 -33.79 4.65
C SER A 59 15.70 -32.75 3.63
N ASN A 60 16.26 -31.64 4.10
CA ASN A 60 16.87 -30.60 3.25
C ASN A 60 18.20 -31.05 2.60
N SER A 61 18.82 -32.13 3.06
CA SER A 61 20.00 -32.74 2.42
C SER A 61 19.61 -33.84 1.43
N ILE A 62 18.66 -34.71 1.79
CA ILE A 62 18.22 -35.82 0.94
C ILE A 62 17.41 -35.32 -0.25
N GLY A 63 16.50 -34.36 -0.05
CA GLY A 63 15.66 -33.82 -1.12
C GLY A 63 16.47 -33.33 -2.32
N PRO A 64 17.31 -32.30 -2.18
CA PRO A 64 18.13 -31.79 -3.27
C PRO A 64 19.04 -32.85 -3.91
N ALA A 65 19.52 -33.83 -3.16
CA ALA A 65 20.28 -34.96 -3.70
C ALA A 65 19.45 -35.85 -4.62
N CYS A 66 18.22 -36.22 -4.23
CA CYS A 66 17.26 -36.90 -5.10
C CYS A 66 16.94 -36.05 -6.34
N GLY A 67 16.83 -34.73 -6.17
CA GLY A 67 16.69 -33.78 -7.26
C GLY A 67 17.86 -33.83 -8.25
N MET A 68 19.11 -33.84 -7.80
CA MET A 68 20.25 -33.95 -8.72
C MET A 68 20.30 -35.31 -9.41
N GLN A 69 19.98 -36.39 -8.70
CA GLN A 69 19.95 -37.73 -9.27
C GLN A 69 18.86 -37.89 -10.34
N ALA A 70 17.73 -37.19 -10.21
CA ALA A 70 16.68 -37.19 -11.23
C ALA A 70 17.16 -36.67 -12.60
N LEU A 71 18.17 -35.79 -12.66
CA LEU A 71 18.73 -35.30 -13.94
C LEU A 71 19.40 -36.39 -14.78
N LYS A 72 19.70 -37.57 -14.19
CA LYS A 72 20.18 -38.74 -14.93
C LYS A 72 19.08 -39.43 -15.73
N TYR A 73 17.82 -39.23 -15.35
CA TYR A 73 16.66 -39.96 -15.89
C TYR A 73 15.68 -39.05 -16.62
N ILE A 74 15.65 -37.75 -16.29
CA ILE A 74 14.81 -36.75 -16.94
C ILE A 74 15.63 -35.52 -17.35
N SER A 75 15.20 -34.86 -18.43
CA SER A 75 15.85 -33.64 -18.91
C SER A 75 15.72 -32.50 -17.89
N TYR A 76 16.67 -31.56 -17.89
CA TYR A 76 16.62 -30.38 -17.03
C TYR A 76 15.30 -29.58 -17.17
N PRO A 77 14.76 -29.32 -18.38
CA PRO A 77 13.44 -28.71 -18.53
C PRO A 77 12.30 -29.50 -17.88
N ALA A 78 12.29 -30.83 -18.04
CA ALA A 78 11.28 -31.70 -17.43
C ALA A 78 11.39 -31.71 -15.89
N GLN A 79 12.61 -31.62 -15.35
CA GLN A 79 12.83 -31.48 -13.93
C GLN A 79 12.35 -30.12 -13.40
N VAL A 80 12.66 -29.02 -14.09
CA VAL A 80 12.22 -27.68 -13.70
C VAL A 80 10.70 -27.61 -13.68
N LEU A 81 10.05 -28.24 -14.67
CA LEU A 81 8.60 -28.41 -14.71
C LEU A 81 8.07 -29.18 -13.49
N ALA A 82 8.58 -30.39 -13.26
CA ALA A 82 8.15 -31.22 -12.13
C ALA A 82 8.34 -30.50 -10.79
N LYS A 83 9.47 -29.81 -10.61
CA LYS A 83 9.78 -29.03 -9.40
C LYS A 83 8.99 -27.72 -9.27
N SER A 84 8.19 -27.36 -10.26
CA SER A 84 7.31 -26.18 -10.21
C SER A 84 5.97 -26.49 -9.56
N SER A 85 5.56 -27.77 -9.51
CA SER A 85 4.38 -28.24 -8.77
C SER A 85 4.62 -28.37 -7.26
N LYS A 86 5.62 -27.65 -6.70
CA LYS A 86 6.05 -27.76 -5.30
C LYS A 86 4.94 -27.42 -4.30
N MET A 87 4.02 -26.54 -4.67
CA MET A 87 2.94 -26.11 -3.77
C MET A 87 2.00 -27.27 -3.38
N ILE A 88 1.74 -28.22 -4.28
CA ILE A 88 0.81 -29.33 -4.02
C ILE A 88 1.36 -30.29 -2.94
N PRO A 89 2.59 -30.83 -3.04
CA PRO A 89 3.15 -31.67 -1.99
C PRO A 89 3.36 -30.94 -0.67
N VAL A 90 3.76 -29.65 -0.71
CA VAL A 90 3.97 -28.85 0.53
C VAL A 90 2.67 -28.70 1.31
N MET A 91 1.56 -28.38 0.64
CA MET A 91 0.26 -28.25 1.29
C MET A 91 -0.23 -29.60 1.82
N LEU A 92 -0.15 -30.66 1.01
CA LEU A 92 -0.60 -32.00 1.41
C LEU A 92 0.17 -32.54 2.63
N VAL A 93 1.49 -32.39 2.64
CA VAL A 93 2.35 -32.79 3.77
C VAL A 93 2.07 -31.95 5.02
N GLY A 94 1.83 -30.65 4.86
CA GLY A 94 1.44 -29.77 5.96
C GLY A 94 0.10 -30.16 6.59
N THR A 95 -0.89 -30.56 5.78
CA THR A 95 -2.20 -31.01 6.25
C THR A 95 -2.10 -32.36 6.97
N VAL A 96 -1.41 -33.33 6.37
CA VAL A 96 -1.34 -34.70 6.89
C VAL A 96 -0.46 -34.83 8.13
N LEU A 97 0.73 -34.20 8.15
CA LEU A 97 1.70 -34.41 9.24
C LEU A 97 1.58 -33.41 10.40
N HIS A 98 1.10 -32.20 10.14
CA HIS A 98 1.07 -31.13 11.14
C HIS A 98 -0.34 -30.61 11.43
N GLY A 99 -1.38 -31.26 10.87
CA GLY A 99 -2.78 -30.89 11.08
C GLY A 99 -3.15 -29.49 10.58
N LYS A 100 -2.33 -28.91 9.70
CA LYS A 100 -2.61 -27.57 9.14
C LYS A 100 -3.76 -27.68 8.14
N SER A 101 -4.93 -27.16 8.50
CA SER A 101 -5.98 -26.96 7.50
C SER A 101 -5.53 -25.88 6.51
N TYR A 102 -5.95 -25.92 5.27
CA TYR A 102 -5.80 -24.80 4.32
C TYR A 102 -7.19 -24.49 3.76
N SER A 103 -7.44 -23.23 3.41
CA SER A 103 -8.70 -22.78 2.84
C SER A 103 -8.89 -23.33 1.42
N VAL A 104 -10.15 -23.45 1.00
CA VAL A 104 -10.51 -23.92 -0.35
C VAL A 104 -9.86 -23.06 -1.44
N VAL A 105 -9.68 -21.76 -1.18
CA VAL A 105 -9.04 -20.84 -2.11
C VAL A 105 -7.55 -21.12 -2.23
N GLU A 106 -6.83 -21.36 -1.13
CA GLU A 106 -5.41 -21.72 -1.18
C GLU A 106 -5.18 -23.01 -1.99
N TYR A 107 -6.05 -24.00 -1.85
CA TYR A 107 -6.01 -25.23 -2.66
C TYR A 107 -6.31 -24.95 -4.15
N THR A 108 -7.25 -24.05 -4.43
CA THR A 108 -7.64 -23.67 -5.80
C THR A 108 -6.53 -22.90 -6.51
N CYS A 109 -5.93 -21.90 -5.85
CA CYS A 109 -4.79 -21.15 -6.38
C CYS A 109 -3.58 -22.06 -6.64
N CYS A 110 -3.27 -22.95 -5.69
CA CYS A 110 -2.19 -23.93 -5.81
C CYS A 110 -2.37 -24.86 -7.01
N SER A 111 -3.61 -25.34 -7.22
CA SER A 111 -3.97 -26.19 -8.34
C SER A 111 -3.90 -25.44 -9.68
N LEU A 112 -4.36 -24.19 -9.73
CA LEU A 112 -4.31 -23.33 -10.91
C LEU A 112 -2.87 -22.99 -11.34
N ILE A 113 -1.99 -22.65 -10.38
CA ILE A 113 -0.57 -22.39 -10.66
C ILE A 113 0.12 -23.65 -11.17
N SER A 114 -0.11 -24.79 -10.51
CA SER A 114 0.50 -26.06 -10.90
C SER A 114 -0.01 -26.56 -12.25
N ALA A 115 -1.30 -26.39 -12.54
CA ALA A 115 -1.90 -26.72 -13.83
C ALA A 115 -1.41 -25.79 -14.95
N GLY A 116 -1.31 -24.48 -14.70
CA GLY A 116 -0.79 -23.51 -15.66
C GLY A 116 0.67 -23.80 -16.07
N ILE A 117 1.52 -24.12 -15.10
CA ILE A 117 2.92 -24.47 -15.37
C ILE A 117 3.02 -25.82 -16.10
N SER A 118 2.21 -26.81 -15.72
CA SER A 118 2.12 -28.12 -16.39
C SER A 118 1.67 -28.01 -17.86
N LEU A 119 0.63 -27.23 -18.12
CA LEU A 119 0.08 -26.98 -19.46
C LEU A 119 1.07 -26.23 -20.36
N PHE A 120 1.81 -25.26 -19.80
CA PHE A 120 2.83 -24.50 -20.51
C PHE A 120 3.96 -25.40 -21.06
N ALA A 121 4.34 -26.43 -20.30
CA ALA A 121 5.47 -27.28 -20.63
C ALA A 121 5.12 -28.51 -21.48
N LEU A 122 3.90 -29.03 -21.39
CA LEU A 122 3.43 -30.15 -22.23
C LEU A 122 3.38 -29.81 -23.73
N ARG A 123 3.33 -28.53 -24.10
CA ARG A 123 3.28 -28.07 -25.51
C ARG A 123 4.52 -27.34 -26.01
N SER A 124 5.57 -27.21 -25.19
CA SER A 124 6.83 -26.62 -25.61
C SER A 124 7.69 -27.66 -26.37
N SER A 125 7.54 -27.68 -27.70
CA SER A 125 8.35 -28.42 -28.70
C SER A 125 8.25 -29.95 -28.77
N THR A 126 7.94 -30.46 -29.98
CA THR A 126 7.99 -31.89 -30.38
C THR A 126 9.36 -32.56 -30.18
N LYS A 127 10.45 -31.79 -29.98
CA LYS A 127 11.78 -32.30 -29.62
C LYS A 127 11.92 -32.70 -28.14
N VAL A 128 11.03 -32.24 -27.26
CA VAL A 128 11.02 -32.60 -25.83
C VAL A 128 10.33 -33.95 -25.63
N THR A 129 9.30 -34.24 -26.43
CA THR A 129 8.51 -35.48 -26.39
C THR A 129 9.33 -36.71 -26.76
N SER A 130 10.32 -36.61 -27.66
CA SER A 130 11.21 -37.75 -27.98
C SER A 130 12.20 -38.10 -26.86
N LYS A 131 12.52 -37.14 -25.96
CA LYS A 131 13.34 -37.37 -24.75
C LYS A 131 12.53 -37.87 -23.55
N LEU A 132 11.19 -37.87 -23.62
CA LEU A 132 10.34 -38.53 -22.61
C LEU A 132 10.39 -40.07 -22.74
N ALA A 133 10.93 -40.60 -23.83
CA ALA A 133 10.98 -42.03 -24.13
C ALA A 133 12.27 -42.75 -23.62
N HIS A 134 12.88 -42.28 -22.52
CA HIS A 134 13.87 -43.11 -21.83
C HIS A 134 13.13 -44.12 -20.93
N PRO A 135 13.49 -45.42 -20.93
CA PRO A 135 12.77 -46.47 -20.18
C PRO A 135 12.67 -46.22 -18.66
N ASN A 136 13.52 -45.35 -18.11
CA ASN A 136 13.56 -45.00 -16.69
C ASN A 136 13.00 -43.60 -16.36
N ALA A 137 12.27 -42.95 -17.28
CA ALA A 137 11.64 -41.65 -17.02
C ALA A 137 10.72 -41.64 -15.77
N PRO A 138 9.93 -42.70 -15.47
CA PRO A 138 9.12 -42.77 -14.24
C PRO A 138 9.96 -42.65 -12.96
N LEU A 139 11.16 -43.25 -12.92
CA LEU A 139 12.07 -43.15 -11.78
C LEU A 139 12.56 -41.71 -11.57
N GLY A 140 12.83 -40.96 -12.63
CA GLY A 140 13.22 -39.55 -12.54
C GLY A 140 12.10 -38.64 -12.02
N TYR A 141 10.86 -38.87 -12.45
CA TYR A 141 9.70 -38.15 -11.89
C TYR A 141 9.39 -38.56 -10.45
N PHE A 142 9.56 -39.84 -10.10
CA PHE A 142 9.45 -40.33 -8.72
C PHE A 142 10.49 -39.68 -7.81
N LEU A 143 11.75 -39.59 -8.24
CA LEU A 143 12.80 -38.87 -7.49
C LEU A 143 12.50 -37.38 -7.32
N CYS A 144 11.86 -36.75 -8.31
CA CYS A 144 11.37 -35.38 -8.17
C CYS A 144 10.23 -35.27 -7.15
N PHE A 145 9.28 -36.21 -7.15
CA PHE A 145 8.21 -36.28 -6.16
C PHE A 145 8.78 -36.44 -4.75
N VAL A 146 9.71 -37.37 -4.54
CA VAL A 146 10.39 -37.56 -3.24
C VAL A 146 11.09 -36.27 -2.79
N ASN A 147 11.82 -35.60 -3.69
CA ASN A 147 12.43 -34.31 -3.39
C ASN A 147 11.39 -33.26 -2.95
N LEU A 148 10.24 -33.16 -3.62
CA LEU A 148 9.21 -32.18 -3.29
C LEU A 148 8.48 -32.48 -1.98
N THR A 149 8.27 -33.76 -1.67
CA THR A 149 7.68 -34.20 -0.40
C THR A 149 8.62 -33.90 0.77
N LEU A 150 9.92 -34.17 0.62
CA LEU A 150 10.93 -33.84 1.63
C LEU A 150 11.11 -32.32 1.79
N ASP A 151 11.04 -31.57 0.70
CA ASP A 151 10.99 -30.10 0.74
C ASP A 151 9.75 -29.61 1.51
N GLY A 152 8.59 -30.23 1.30
CA GLY A 152 7.35 -29.94 2.03
C GLY A 152 7.45 -30.21 3.52
N TYR A 153 8.05 -31.35 3.89
CA TYR A 153 8.34 -31.67 5.28
C TYR A 153 9.29 -30.65 5.92
N THR A 154 10.36 -30.27 5.21
CA THR A 154 11.34 -29.27 5.69
C THR A 154 10.64 -27.95 6.00
N ASN A 155 9.82 -27.46 5.06
CA ASN A 155 9.04 -26.23 5.23
C ASN A 155 8.08 -26.30 6.43
N ALA A 156 7.35 -27.41 6.58
CA ALA A 156 6.40 -27.58 7.68
C ALA A 156 7.11 -27.68 9.04
N ALA A 157 8.24 -28.39 9.10
CA ALA A 157 9.05 -28.49 10.30
C ALA A 157 9.70 -27.14 10.69
N GLN A 158 10.12 -26.33 9.71
CA GLN A 158 10.61 -24.96 9.95
C GLN A 158 9.53 -24.06 10.58
N ASP A 159 8.31 -24.09 10.03
CA ASP A 159 7.18 -23.33 10.57
C ASP A 159 6.83 -23.79 12.00
N GLU A 160 6.87 -25.09 12.29
CA GLU A 160 6.58 -25.63 13.62
C GLU A 160 7.63 -25.23 14.66
N ILE A 161 8.91 -25.22 14.29
CA ILE A 161 10.00 -24.71 15.15
C ILE A 161 9.78 -23.23 15.43
N HIS A 162 9.38 -22.46 14.42
CA HIS A 162 9.08 -21.03 14.56
C HIS A 162 7.89 -20.79 15.50
N ARG A 163 6.80 -21.54 15.33
CA ARG A 163 5.59 -21.45 16.17
C ARG A 163 5.87 -21.80 17.63
N LYS A 164 6.69 -22.81 17.90
CA LYS A 164 7.05 -23.21 19.28
C LYS A 164 8.03 -22.26 19.97
N HIS A 165 8.76 -21.46 19.20
CA HIS A 165 9.82 -20.58 19.71
C HIS A 165 9.82 -19.23 18.98
N GLU A 166 8.81 -18.41 19.28
CA GLU A 166 8.57 -17.11 18.63
C GLU A 166 9.75 -16.11 18.77
N GLY A 167 10.65 -16.32 19.74
CA GLY A 167 11.86 -15.52 19.97
C GLY A 167 13.11 -15.92 19.17
N GLY A 168 13.07 -16.96 18.33
CA GLY A 168 14.25 -17.44 17.59
C GLY A 168 14.65 -16.53 16.42
N SER A 169 15.92 -16.16 16.29
CA SER A 169 16.44 -15.36 15.17
C SER A 169 16.51 -16.16 13.86
N ALA A 170 16.29 -15.49 12.71
CA ALA A 170 16.44 -16.11 11.39
C ALA A 170 17.87 -16.61 11.15
N LEU A 171 18.87 -15.89 11.69
CA LEU A 171 20.28 -16.27 11.65
C LEU A 171 20.55 -17.53 12.46
N HIS A 172 19.88 -17.69 13.61
CA HIS A 172 19.99 -18.88 14.45
C HIS A 172 19.47 -20.13 13.72
N MET A 173 18.30 -20.02 13.08
CA MET A 173 17.71 -21.09 12.27
C MET A 173 18.60 -21.44 11.08
N MET A 174 19.13 -20.45 10.36
CA MET A 174 20.06 -20.68 9.25
C MET A 174 21.34 -21.37 9.72
N CYS A 175 21.93 -20.92 10.83
CA CYS A 175 23.18 -21.46 11.38
C CYS A 175 23.03 -22.95 11.71
N TRP A 176 22.10 -23.30 12.58
CA TRP A 176 22.00 -24.67 13.09
C TRP A 176 21.43 -25.66 12.07
N MET A 177 20.57 -25.21 11.15
CA MET A 177 20.09 -26.08 10.08
C MET A 177 21.23 -26.44 9.11
N ASN A 178 22.08 -25.47 8.75
CA ASN A 178 23.26 -25.73 7.91
C ASN A 178 24.33 -26.56 8.63
N PHE A 179 24.49 -26.42 9.95
CA PHE A 179 25.36 -27.27 10.76
C PHE A 179 24.97 -28.76 10.65
N TRP A 180 23.69 -29.08 10.88
CA TRP A 180 23.20 -30.45 10.77
C TRP A 180 23.22 -30.97 9.33
N CYS A 181 22.95 -30.12 8.32
CA CYS A 181 23.11 -30.49 6.91
C CYS A 181 24.56 -30.85 6.59
N GLY A 182 25.50 -30.00 7.01
CA GLY A 182 26.94 -30.22 6.85
C GLY A 182 27.39 -31.51 7.51
N LEU A 183 26.96 -31.75 8.76
CA LEU A 183 27.27 -32.98 9.51
C LEU A 183 26.75 -34.23 8.80
N PHE A 184 25.53 -34.19 8.26
CA PHE A 184 24.96 -35.30 7.49
C PHE A 184 25.77 -35.61 6.22
N TYR A 185 26.36 -34.60 5.57
CA TYR A 185 27.19 -34.81 4.39
C TYR A 185 28.60 -35.32 4.70
N VAL A 186 29.11 -35.20 5.94
CA VAL A 186 30.49 -35.63 6.29
C VAL A 186 30.73 -37.13 5.99
N PRO A 187 29.89 -38.08 6.45
CA PRO A 187 30.08 -39.50 6.13
C PRO A 187 30.00 -39.79 4.63
N PHE A 188 29.15 -39.07 3.90
CA PHE A 188 29.03 -39.21 2.45
C PHE A 188 30.30 -38.74 1.73
N LEU A 189 30.86 -37.59 2.12
CA LEU A 189 32.03 -36.97 1.48
C LEU A 189 33.35 -37.66 1.78
N PHE A 190 33.55 -38.11 3.02
CA PHE A 190 34.85 -38.61 3.48
C PHE A 190 34.86 -40.10 3.83
N GLY A 191 33.70 -40.71 4.07
CA GLY A 191 33.59 -42.13 4.39
C GLY A 191 33.22 -43.00 3.19
N LEU A 192 32.08 -42.70 2.56
CA LEU A 192 31.48 -43.61 1.56
C LEU A 192 32.01 -43.42 0.14
N THR A 193 32.23 -42.18 -0.28
CA THR A 193 32.52 -41.90 -1.71
C THR A 193 33.88 -41.28 -1.96
N ASN A 194 34.64 -40.91 -0.92
CA ASN A 194 35.91 -40.15 -0.99
C ASN A 194 35.89 -38.84 -1.83
N THR A 195 34.72 -38.48 -2.38
CA THR A 195 34.45 -37.30 -3.21
C THR A 195 34.95 -35.99 -2.58
N GLY A 196 34.94 -35.88 -1.24
CA GLY A 196 35.43 -34.69 -0.54
C GLY A 196 36.95 -34.49 -0.69
N ARG A 197 37.74 -35.58 -0.69
CA ARG A 197 39.19 -35.52 -0.89
C ARG A 197 39.54 -35.21 -2.35
N GLU A 198 38.79 -35.81 -3.27
CA GLU A 198 38.94 -35.58 -4.72
C GLU A 198 38.59 -34.13 -5.09
N LEU A 199 37.54 -33.56 -4.48
CA LEU A 199 37.18 -32.15 -4.62
C LEU A 199 38.32 -31.23 -4.17
N LEU A 200 38.91 -31.51 -3.02
CA LEU A 200 40.01 -30.71 -2.47
C LEU A 200 41.26 -30.81 -3.36
N ALA A 201 41.61 -32.02 -3.79
CA ALA A 201 42.72 -32.25 -4.72
C ALA A 201 42.52 -31.50 -6.04
N PHE A 202 41.29 -31.52 -6.58
CA PHE A 202 40.95 -30.81 -7.81
C PHE A 202 41.03 -29.29 -7.67
N CYS A 203 40.61 -28.73 -6.51
CA CYS A 203 40.71 -27.30 -6.25
C CYS A 203 42.16 -26.83 -6.04
N ILE A 204 43.02 -27.68 -5.47
CA ILE A 204 44.46 -27.42 -5.33
C ILE A 204 45.14 -27.47 -6.69
N GLN A 205 44.79 -28.46 -7.52
CA GLN A 205 45.36 -28.61 -8.87
C GLN A 205 44.89 -27.51 -9.83
N TYR A 206 43.66 -27.01 -9.68
CA TYR A 206 43.08 -25.96 -10.51
C TYR A 206 42.51 -24.82 -9.65
N PRO A 207 43.31 -23.79 -9.32
CA PRO A 207 42.88 -22.68 -8.47
C PRO A 207 41.65 -21.91 -9.00
N GLU A 208 41.44 -21.88 -10.32
CA GLU A 208 40.24 -21.31 -10.92
C GLU A 208 38.96 -22.02 -10.49
N ALA A 209 38.98 -23.37 -10.43
CA ALA A 209 37.84 -24.13 -9.96
C ALA A 209 37.54 -23.82 -8.48
N GLY A 210 38.58 -23.63 -7.66
CA GLY A 210 38.44 -23.19 -6.27
C GLY A 210 37.76 -21.82 -6.14
N ARG A 211 38.10 -20.85 -7.01
CA ARG A 211 37.44 -19.53 -7.04
C ARG A 211 35.96 -19.64 -7.43
N ASP A 212 35.64 -20.46 -8.42
CA ASP A 212 34.25 -20.70 -8.85
C ASP A 212 33.43 -21.37 -7.73
N VAL A 213 34.02 -22.32 -6.98
CA VAL A 213 33.39 -22.97 -5.81
C VAL A 213 33.18 -21.99 -4.67
N LEU A 214 34.14 -21.11 -4.40
CA LEU A 214 34.02 -20.09 -3.36
C LEU A 214 32.92 -19.06 -3.72
N LEU A 215 32.88 -18.60 -4.97
CA LEU A 215 31.82 -17.71 -5.45
C LEU A 215 30.43 -18.37 -5.36
N PHE A 216 30.34 -19.65 -5.70
CA PHE A 216 29.12 -20.45 -5.53
C PHE A 216 28.67 -20.48 -4.06
N CYS A 217 29.59 -20.70 -3.13
CA CYS A 217 29.29 -20.71 -1.69
C CYS A 217 28.86 -19.33 -1.17
N LEU A 218 29.53 -18.25 -1.58
CA LEU A 218 29.18 -16.88 -1.18
C LEU A 218 27.80 -16.46 -1.68
N CYS A 219 27.52 -16.66 -2.98
CA CYS A 219 26.19 -16.40 -3.54
C CYS A 219 25.13 -17.28 -2.86
N GLY A 220 25.47 -18.52 -2.54
CA GLY A 220 24.64 -19.43 -1.77
C GLY A 220 24.29 -18.92 -0.37
N ALA A 221 25.28 -18.39 0.36
CA ALA A 221 25.12 -17.86 1.71
C ALA A 221 24.24 -16.61 1.72
N VAL A 222 24.46 -15.67 0.79
CA VAL A 222 23.62 -14.48 0.62
C VAL A 222 22.19 -14.89 0.24
N GLY A 223 22.03 -15.83 -0.69
CA GLY A 223 20.70 -16.33 -1.10
C GLY A 223 19.94 -16.98 0.05
N GLN A 224 20.62 -17.75 0.91
CA GLN A 224 20.00 -18.37 2.07
C GLN A 224 19.55 -17.35 3.12
N LEU A 225 20.27 -16.23 3.31
CA LEU A 225 19.83 -15.17 4.22
C LEU A 225 18.43 -14.65 3.83
N PHE A 226 18.20 -14.40 2.54
CA PHE A 226 16.88 -13.99 2.05
C PHE A 226 15.82 -15.06 2.30
N ILE A 227 16.15 -16.34 2.07
CA ILE A 227 15.21 -17.46 2.27
C ILE A 227 14.81 -17.57 3.75
N PHE A 228 15.77 -17.65 4.67
CA PHE A 228 15.48 -17.81 6.10
C PHE A 228 14.81 -16.57 6.69
N HIS A 229 15.16 -15.36 6.24
CA HIS A 229 14.49 -14.14 6.66
C HIS A 229 13.04 -14.06 6.15
N THR A 230 12.80 -14.51 4.91
CA THR A 230 11.45 -14.58 4.34
C THR A 230 10.60 -15.60 5.08
N ILE A 231 11.12 -16.80 5.36
CA ILE A 231 10.42 -17.82 6.15
C ILE A 231 10.08 -17.29 7.54
N ARG A 232 11.00 -16.54 8.16
CA ARG A 232 10.77 -15.95 9.48
C ARG A 232 9.70 -14.85 9.49
N ARG A 233 9.64 -14.02 8.45
CA ARG A 233 8.69 -12.89 8.39
C ARG A 233 7.33 -13.25 7.84
N PHE A 234 7.27 -14.20 6.92
CA PHE A 234 6.09 -14.47 6.10
C PHE A 234 5.71 -15.96 6.06
N GLY A 235 6.45 -16.83 6.77
CA GLY A 235 6.22 -18.27 6.78
C GLY A 235 6.73 -18.99 5.52
N SER A 236 6.72 -20.32 5.57
CA SER A 236 7.25 -21.17 4.49
C SER A 236 6.40 -21.16 3.21
N LEU A 237 5.09 -20.86 3.31
CA LEU A 237 4.16 -20.82 2.17
C LEU A 237 4.49 -19.65 1.22
N ILE A 238 4.66 -18.44 1.77
CA ILE A 238 5.03 -17.25 0.99
C ILE A 238 6.43 -17.42 0.39
N ASN A 239 7.38 -18.00 1.13
CA ASN A 239 8.70 -18.35 0.57
C ASN A 239 8.59 -19.33 -0.62
N THR A 240 7.69 -20.31 -0.53
CA THR A 240 7.43 -21.26 -1.63
C THR A 240 6.79 -20.57 -2.83
N LEU A 241 5.90 -19.60 -2.62
CA LEU A 241 5.32 -18.78 -3.68
C LEU A 241 6.37 -17.92 -4.40
N ILE A 242 7.24 -17.23 -3.64
CA ILE A 242 8.32 -16.38 -4.19
C ILE A 242 9.28 -17.22 -5.03
N THR A 243 9.74 -18.36 -4.51
CA THR A 243 10.69 -19.22 -5.22
C THR A 243 10.08 -19.89 -6.47
N THR A 244 8.78 -20.21 -6.45
CA THR A 244 8.06 -20.75 -7.61
C THR A 244 7.83 -19.67 -8.68
N THR A 245 7.48 -18.45 -8.26
CA THR A 245 7.34 -17.29 -9.14
C THR A 245 8.65 -16.96 -9.86
N ARG A 246 9.78 -16.97 -9.13
CA ARG A 246 11.11 -16.81 -9.74
C ARG A 246 11.40 -17.87 -10.79
N LYS A 247 11.09 -19.15 -10.53
CA LYS A 247 11.28 -20.24 -11.51
C LYS A 247 10.44 -20.01 -12.76
N PHE A 248 9.17 -19.61 -12.59
CA PHE A 248 8.28 -19.27 -13.70
C PHE A 248 8.86 -18.15 -14.57
N PHE A 249 9.33 -17.05 -13.97
CA PHE A 249 9.95 -15.96 -14.71
C PHE A 249 11.25 -16.37 -15.40
N ASN A 250 12.06 -17.24 -14.79
CA ASN A 250 13.25 -17.79 -15.45
C ASN A 250 12.91 -18.64 -16.67
N ILE A 251 11.83 -19.43 -16.62
CA ILE A 251 11.32 -20.19 -17.77
C ILE A 251 10.86 -19.22 -18.86
N LEU A 252 10.08 -18.19 -18.50
CA LEU A 252 9.57 -17.19 -19.44
C LEU A 252 10.73 -16.43 -20.12
N LEU A 253 11.70 -15.96 -19.34
CA LEU A 253 12.88 -15.27 -19.84
C LEU A 253 13.73 -16.17 -20.75
N SER A 254 13.87 -17.45 -20.42
CA SER A 254 14.56 -18.43 -21.27
C SER A 254 13.86 -18.64 -22.62
N VAL A 255 12.52 -18.60 -22.67
CA VAL A 255 11.77 -18.73 -23.92
C VAL A 255 11.85 -17.43 -24.75
N LEU A 256 11.73 -16.27 -24.11
CA LEU A 256 11.90 -14.97 -24.77
C LEU A 256 13.32 -14.80 -25.34
N TRP A 257 14.35 -15.21 -24.59
CA TRP A 257 15.74 -15.15 -25.03
C TRP A 257 16.06 -16.15 -26.15
N SER A 258 15.39 -17.30 -26.20
CA SER A 258 15.59 -18.31 -27.25
C SER A 258 14.84 -18.01 -28.55
N GLY A 259 14.15 -16.87 -28.65
CA GLY A 259 13.49 -16.41 -29.88
C GLY A 259 12.33 -17.28 -30.36
N ASN A 260 11.82 -18.19 -29.51
CA ASN A 260 10.72 -19.07 -29.87
C ASN A 260 9.38 -18.35 -29.59
N PRO A 261 8.53 -18.09 -30.60
CA PRO A 261 7.25 -17.42 -30.39
C PRO A 261 6.34 -18.27 -29.50
N LEU A 262 5.87 -17.68 -28.41
CA LEU A 262 4.93 -18.32 -27.48
C LEU A 262 3.58 -18.55 -28.20
N LEU A 263 3.10 -19.78 -28.22
CA LEU A 263 1.77 -20.11 -28.77
C LEU A 263 0.68 -19.43 -27.95
N GLY A 264 -0.47 -19.10 -28.58
CA GLY A 264 -1.59 -18.41 -27.90
C GLY A 264 -2.09 -19.10 -26.62
N GLN A 265 -1.96 -20.42 -26.52
CA GLN A 265 -2.31 -21.18 -25.32
C GLN A 265 -1.27 -21.06 -24.19
N GLN A 266 -0.02 -20.76 -24.50
CA GLN A 266 1.02 -20.48 -23.50
C GLN A 266 0.77 -19.12 -22.84
N TRP A 267 0.20 -18.16 -23.56
CA TRP A 267 -0.28 -16.90 -22.98
C TRP A 267 -1.44 -17.09 -21.99
N VAL A 268 -2.33 -18.05 -22.25
CA VAL A 268 -3.40 -18.42 -21.30
C VAL A 268 -2.79 -18.97 -20.01
N ALA A 269 -1.78 -19.84 -20.09
CA ALA A 269 -1.06 -20.33 -18.90
C ALA A 269 -0.36 -19.21 -18.10
N VAL A 270 0.19 -18.19 -18.79
CA VAL A 270 0.77 -17.00 -18.14
C VAL A 270 -0.30 -16.16 -17.44
N ALA A 271 -1.47 -15.98 -18.08
CA ALA A 271 -2.60 -15.24 -17.53
C ALA A 271 -3.19 -15.93 -16.29
N MET A 272 -3.42 -17.25 -16.37
CA MET A 272 -3.89 -18.06 -15.24
C MET A 272 -2.93 -18.00 -14.05
N SER A 273 -1.61 -18.09 -14.31
CA SER A 273 -0.59 -17.99 -13.27
C SER A 273 -0.51 -16.59 -12.64
N ARG A 274 -0.93 -15.53 -13.36
CA ARG A 274 -1.01 -14.16 -12.84
C ARG A 274 -2.25 -13.97 -11.96
N HIS A 275 -3.39 -14.51 -12.35
CA HIS A 275 -4.64 -14.43 -11.59
C HIS A 275 -4.60 -15.23 -10.28
N ALA A 276 -4.01 -16.42 -10.29
CA ALA A 276 -3.85 -17.23 -9.07
C ALA A 276 -2.85 -16.65 -8.03
N ARG A 277 -2.08 -15.62 -8.39
CA ARG A 277 -1.16 -14.90 -7.48
C ARG A 277 -1.81 -13.74 -6.72
N SER A 278 -2.95 -13.22 -7.19
CA SER A 278 -3.65 -12.11 -6.52
C SER A 278 -4.52 -12.54 -5.35
N GLU A 279 -4.94 -13.80 -5.26
CA GLU A 279 -5.86 -14.28 -4.20
C GLU A 279 -5.19 -14.70 -2.88
N PRO A 280 -4.05 -15.42 -2.82
CA PRO A 280 -3.50 -15.92 -1.55
C PRO A 280 -3.00 -14.81 -0.61
N ALA A 281 -2.51 -13.70 -1.17
CA ALA A 281 -2.08 -12.53 -0.40
C ALA A 281 -3.24 -11.82 0.33
N VAL A 282 -4.48 -12.04 -0.11
CA VAL A 282 -5.70 -11.49 0.50
C VAL A 282 -6.23 -12.39 1.62
N LEU A 283 -5.82 -13.66 1.67
CA LEU A 283 -6.39 -14.66 2.58
C LEU A 283 -5.55 -14.96 3.82
N ASP A 284 -4.22 -14.87 3.76
CA ASP A 284 -3.39 -14.91 4.98
C ASP A 284 -3.71 -13.72 5.90
N ALA A 285 -4.15 -12.60 5.33
CA ALA A 285 -4.68 -11.46 6.08
C ALA A 285 -6.00 -11.74 6.84
N ARG A 286 -6.74 -12.81 6.48
CA ARG A 286 -8.03 -13.18 7.10
C ARG A 286 -7.89 -14.23 8.21
N ARG A 287 -6.75 -14.91 8.35
CA ARG A 287 -6.66 -16.15 9.15
C ARG A 287 -6.26 -15.98 10.62
N GLU A 288 -5.75 -14.82 11.02
CA GLU A 288 -5.46 -14.48 12.43
C GLU A 288 -6.65 -13.84 13.17
N GLU A 289 -7.85 -13.77 12.57
CA GLU A 289 -8.97 -13.02 13.15
C GLU A 289 -9.84 -13.82 14.15
N GLY A 290 -9.38 -13.98 15.38
CA GLY A 290 -10.29 -14.18 16.52
C GLY A 290 -11.02 -12.86 16.84
N TYR A 291 -12.30 -12.76 16.47
CA TYR A 291 -13.21 -11.59 16.59
C TYR A 291 -12.91 -10.40 15.67
N GLY A 292 -13.36 -10.47 14.41
CA GLY A 292 -13.23 -9.43 13.38
C GLY A 292 -13.46 -7.98 13.86
N ILE A 293 -12.78 -7.02 13.25
CA ILE A 293 -13.00 -5.59 13.52
C ILE A 293 -14.44 -5.24 13.11
N GLY A 294 -15.20 -4.65 14.02
CA GLY A 294 -16.65 -4.40 13.87
C GLY A 294 -17.53 -5.42 14.60
N THR A 295 -16.95 -6.45 15.21
CA THR A 295 -17.70 -7.38 16.07
C THR A 295 -18.10 -6.67 17.36
N ARG A 296 -19.39 -6.68 17.69
CA ARG A 296 -19.88 -6.27 19.01
C ARG A 296 -19.59 -7.38 20.02
N VAL A 297 -18.86 -7.03 21.06
CA VAL A 297 -18.43 -7.92 22.15
C VAL A 297 -18.76 -7.25 23.48
N SER A 298 -18.91 -8.05 24.54
CA SER A 298 -19.01 -7.49 25.89
C SER A 298 -17.60 -7.37 26.46
N CYS A 299 -17.14 -6.14 26.78
CA CYS A 299 -15.82 -5.90 27.36
C CYS A 299 -15.94 -5.30 28.77
N GLU A 300 -15.11 -5.76 29.68
CA GLU A 300 -15.03 -5.21 31.03
C GLU A 300 -14.27 -3.86 31.01
N ALA A 301 -14.91 -2.77 31.45
CA ALA A 301 -14.29 -1.45 31.47
C ALA A 301 -13.43 -1.23 32.72
N THR A 302 -12.34 -0.47 32.61
CA THR A 302 -11.38 -0.26 33.71
C THR A 302 -11.85 0.77 34.75
N VAL A 303 -12.84 1.58 34.40
CA VAL A 303 -13.36 2.65 35.25
C VAL A 303 -14.27 2.10 36.36
N ASP A 304 -14.98 1.01 36.10
CA ASP A 304 -16.03 0.46 36.97
C ASP A 304 -15.98 -1.07 37.14
N GLY A 305 -15.16 -1.79 36.37
CA GLY A 305 -15.03 -3.26 36.47
C GLY A 305 -16.27 -4.02 35.98
N VAL A 306 -17.19 -3.34 35.30
CA VAL A 306 -18.45 -3.90 34.79
C VAL A 306 -18.33 -4.17 33.29
N HIS A 307 -19.04 -5.19 32.81
CA HIS A 307 -19.09 -5.55 31.40
C HIS A 307 -20.03 -4.63 30.61
N HIS A 308 -19.49 -3.96 29.59
CA HIS A 308 -20.22 -3.06 28.70
C HIS A 308 -20.19 -3.57 27.25
N PRO A 309 -21.25 -3.33 26.46
CA PRO A 309 -21.25 -3.65 25.03
C PRO A 309 -20.30 -2.69 24.29
N ALA A 310 -19.29 -3.25 23.63
CA ALA A 310 -18.31 -2.51 22.86
C ALA A 310 -18.11 -3.12 21.47
N GLU A 311 -17.68 -2.30 20.52
CA GLU A 311 -17.34 -2.74 19.18
C GLU A 311 -15.82 -2.76 19.03
N ILE A 312 -15.27 -3.84 18.47
CA ILE A 312 -13.83 -3.91 18.21
C ILE A 312 -13.50 -2.95 17.07
N VAL A 313 -12.92 -1.79 17.40
CA VAL A 313 -12.58 -0.74 16.41
C VAL A 313 -11.19 -0.96 15.80
N GLU A 314 -10.26 -1.52 16.57
CA GLU A 314 -8.85 -1.68 16.17
C GLU A 314 -8.23 -2.87 16.92
N ARG A 315 -7.26 -3.57 16.31
CA ARG A 315 -6.47 -4.63 16.97
C ARG A 315 -4.98 -4.35 16.79
N LYS A 316 -4.18 -4.69 17.80
CA LYS A 316 -2.74 -4.44 17.81
C LYS A 316 -2.00 -5.65 18.41
N LEU A 317 -1.00 -6.17 17.69
CA LEU A 317 -0.24 -7.36 18.08
C LEU A 317 0.98 -7.05 18.98
N ASP A 318 1.43 -5.78 19.03
CA ASP A 318 2.60 -5.36 19.79
C ASP A 318 2.28 -4.27 20.84
N LYS A 319 3.03 -4.28 21.94
CA LYS A 319 3.02 -3.27 23.03
C LYS A 319 3.63 -1.93 22.59
N ALA A 320 3.13 -1.32 21.52
CA ALA A 320 3.48 0.04 21.14
C ALA A 320 2.49 1.06 21.73
N VAL A 321 3.02 2.19 22.16
CA VAL A 321 2.28 3.29 22.79
C VAL A 321 1.18 3.82 21.86
N ASP A 322 0.11 4.26 22.50
CA ASP A 322 -1.17 4.60 21.89
C ASP A 322 -1.10 5.76 20.90
N LYS A 323 -1.84 5.65 19.80
CA LYS A 323 -2.00 6.69 18.76
C LYS A 323 -3.40 7.32 18.81
N ARG A 324 -4.29 6.81 19.66
CA ARG A 324 -5.63 7.34 19.98
C ARG A 324 -5.76 7.44 21.51
N LEU A 325 -6.73 8.16 22.04
CA LEU A 325 -6.95 8.28 23.49
C LEU A 325 -7.83 7.13 24.04
N ASP A 326 -7.81 5.96 23.40
CA ASP A 326 -8.74 4.85 23.64
C ASP A 326 -8.03 3.72 24.40
N GLU A 327 -8.64 3.14 25.44
CA GLU A 327 -7.99 2.08 26.22
C GLU A 327 -7.89 0.74 25.44
N TRP A 328 -6.70 0.14 25.43
CA TRP A 328 -6.46 -1.18 24.84
C TRP A 328 -6.82 -2.31 25.82
N VAL A 329 -7.91 -3.02 25.53
CA VAL A 329 -8.41 -4.12 26.38
C VAL A 329 -7.85 -5.48 25.91
N PRO A 330 -7.23 -6.28 26.79
CA PRO A 330 -6.73 -7.61 26.43
C PRO A 330 -7.87 -8.62 26.19
N ALA A 331 -7.62 -9.61 25.32
CA ALA A 331 -8.62 -10.60 24.91
C ALA A 331 -9.26 -11.40 26.06
N SER A 332 -8.61 -11.48 27.23
CA SER A 332 -9.13 -12.14 28.42
C SER A 332 -10.30 -11.40 29.10
N ARG A 333 -10.50 -10.11 28.82
CA ARG A 333 -11.57 -9.27 29.38
C ARG A 333 -12.79 -9.14 28.44
N ILE A 334 -12.87 -10.01 27.44
CA ILE A 334 -13.89 -10.02 26.40
C ILE A 334 -14.72 -11.29 26.52
N SER A 335 -16.05 -11.14 26.66
CA SER A 335 -17.00 -12.26 26.76
C SER A 335 -17.91 -12.29 25.54
N GLY A 336 -17.96 -13.43 24.84
CA GLY A 336 -18.73 -13.60 23.61
C GLY A 336 -20.21 -13.85 23.88
N LEU A 337 -21.10 -12.96 23.41
CA LEU A 337 -22.54 -13.23 23.42
C LEU A 337 -22.93 -14.00 22.14
N HIS A 338 -23.58 -15.14 22.31
CA HIS A 338 -24.17 -15.94 21.23
C HIS A 338 -25.30 -15.19 20.52
N SER A 339 -25.44 -15.48 19.23
CA SER A 339 -26.41 -14.93 18.28
C SER A 339 -27.88 -14.97 18.73
N VAL A 340 -28.58 -13.84 18.66
CA VAL A 340 -30.05 -13.80 18.46
C VAL A 340 -30.43 -12.59 17.58
N GLY A 341 -31.14 -12.87 16.48
CA GLY A 341 -32.26 -12.04 16.01
C GLY A 341 -31.97 -10.86 15.08
N SER A 342 -32.27 -11.08 13.79
CA SER A 342 -32.63 -10.11 12.74
C SER A 342 -33.10 -8.71 13.20
N GLY A 343 -32.47 -7.67 12.65
CA GLY A 343 -32.94 -6.27 12.72
C GLY A 343 -31.99 -5.31 12.01
N GLU A 344 -32.39 -4.90 10.81
CA GLU A 344 -32.01 -3.74 9.99
C GLU A 344 -30.81 -2.85 10.38
N GLY A 345 -30.00 -2.52 9.36
CA GLY A 345 -29.49 -1.15 9.17
C GLY A 345 -28.00 -0.90 9.44
N LEU A 346 -27.33 -0.41 8.39
CA LEU A 346 -25.99 0.21 8.37
C LEU A 346 -24.78 -0.70 8.49
N SER A 347 -24.46 -1.35 7.37
CA SER A 347 -23.13 -1.90 7.11
C SER A 347 -22.08 -0.78 6.93
N ARG A 348 -21.00 -0.90 7.70
CA ARG A 348 -19.72 -0.21 7.54
C ARG A 348 -19.18 -0.40 6.12
N ALA A 349 -19.35 0.61 5.27
CA ALA A 349 -18.58 0.74 4.03
C ALA A 349 -17.39 1.67 4.29
N SER A 350 -16.25 1.12 4.69
CA SER A 350 -14.95 1.81 4.68
C SER A 350 -13.83 0.79 4.81
N THR A 351 -12.74 1.04 4.05
CA THR A 351 -11.47 0.30 3.97
C THR A 351 -11.45 -0.98 3.13
N ALA A 352 -11.66 -0.81 1.83
CA ALA A 352 -10.89 -1.50 0.79
C ALA A 352 -10.45 -0.46 -0.25
N PRO A 353 -9.29 -0.61 -0.91
CA PRO A 353 -8.94 0.21 -2.07
C PRO A 353 -10.04 0.07 -3.13
N ALA A 354 -10.49 1.20 -3.68
CA ALA A 354 -11.61 1.27 -4.62
C ALA A 354 -11.37 0.56 -5.97
N SER A 355 -10.23 -0.11 -6.15
CA SER A 355 -9.98 -0.97 -7.32
C SER A 355 -10.84 -2.25 -7.32
N ASP A 356 -11.27 -2.74 -6.16
CA ASP A 356 -12.03 -4.00 -6.06
C ASP A 356 -13.56 -3.82 -6.06
N LEU A 357 -14.06 -2.61 -5.81
CA LEU A 357 -15.51 -2.31 -5.88
C LEU A 357 -16.01 -2.08 -7.30
N LEU A 358 -15.12 -1.78 -8.27
CA LEU A 358 -15.48 -1.65 -9.69
C LEU A 358 -15.39 -2.99 -10.45
N ALA A 359 -14.58 -3.95 -9.97
CA ALA A 359 -14.45 -5.26 -10.60
C ALA A 359 -15.72 -6.13 -10.48
N GLY A 360 -16.57 -5.83 -9.50
CA GLY A 360 -17.83 -6.54 -9.27
C GLY A 360 -19.02 -6.09 -10.14
N LEU A 361 -18.91 -4.97 -10.87
CA LEU A 361 -20.01 -4.42 -11.67
C LEU A 361 -19.79 -4.47 -13.19
N THR A 362 -18.61 -4.88 -13.65
CA THR A 362 -18.37 -5.11 -15.08
C THR A 362 -17.94 -6.55 -15.30
N GLY A 363 -18.92 -7.38 -15.66
CA GLY A 363 -18.68 -8.66 -16.31
C GLY A 363 -17.75 -8.46 -17.52
N ASP A 364 -16.87 -9.44 -17.69
CA ASP A 364 -15.71 -9.54 -18.57
C ASP A 364 -16.02 -9.24 -20.06
N GLN A 365 -16.17 -7.96 -20.42
CA GLN A 365 -16.16 -7.51 -21.80
C GLN A 365 -14.91 -6.66 -22.05
N LYS A 366 -14.04 -7.15 -22.94
CA LYS A 366 -12.87 -6.40 -23.43
C LYS A 366 -13.33 -5.05 -23.97
N MET A 367 -12.99 -4.01 -23.23
CA MET A 367 -13.32 -2.64 -23.60
C MET A 367 -12.53 -2.25 -24.86
N THR A 368 -13.24 -1.89 -25.92
CA THR A 368 -12.61 -1.50 -27.19
C THR A 368 -11.74 -0.26 -26.99
N ARG A 369 -10.71 -0.10 -27.82
CA ARG A 369 -9.77 1.05 -27.75
C ARG A 369 -10.49 2.41 -27.75
N ARG A 370 -11.68 2.48 -28.36
CA ARG A 370 -12.57 3.66 -28.33
C ARG A 370 -13.22 3.89 -26.97
N LEU A 371 -13.79 2.86 -26.33
CA LEU A 371 -14.33 2.98 -24.96
C LEU A 371 -13.23 3.27 -23.93
N LYS A 372 -12.02 2.72 -24.10
CA LYS A 372 -10.88 3.02 -23.22
C LYS A 372 -10.45 4.48 -23.29
N ARG A 373 -10.50 5.07 -24.50
CA ARG A 373 -10.29 6.50 -24.70
C ARG A 373 -11.43 7.33 -24.08
N GLN A 374 -12.67 6.92 -24.28
CA GLN A 374 -13.85 7.56 -23.67
C GLN A 374 -13.86 7.49 -22.14
N PHE A 375 -13.37 6.39 -21.54
CA PHE A 375 -13.24 6.23 -20.10
C PHE A 375 -12.11 7.10 -19.53
N ALA A 376 -10.98 7.19 -20.24
CA ALA A 376 -9.90 8.13 -19.89
C ALA A 376 -10.36 9.60 -20.01
N GLU A 377 -11.11 9.93 -21.07
CA GLU A 377 -11.77 11.23 -21.27
C GLU A 377 -12.83 11.49 -20.17
N MET A 378 -13.62 10.49 -19.74
CA MET A 378 -14.62 10.63 -18.67
C MET A 378 -14.04 10.82 -17.27
N HIS A 379 -12.86 10.24 -16.99
CA HIS A 379 -12.21 10.28 -15.68
C HIS A 379 -11.07 11.31 -15.59
N HIS A 380 -10.71 11.98 -16.68
CA HIS A 380 -9.68 13.04 -16.72
C HIS A 380 -8.39 12.62 -16.01
N VAL A 381 -7.98 11.36 -16.20
CA VAL A 381 -6.69 10.86 -15.70
C VAL A 381 -5.63 11.49 -16.60
N GLY A 382 -4.73 12.30 -16.02
CA GLY A 382 -3.62 12.90 -16.76
C GLY A 382 -2.80 11.83 -17.52
N PRO A 383 -2.04 12.25 -18.55
CA PRO A 383 -1.22 11.33 -19.33
C PRO A 383 -0.34 10.50 -18.39
N GLY A 384 -0.39 9.18 -18.54
CA GLY A 384 0.44 8.29 -17.74
C GLY A 384 1.92 8.59 -17.96
N VAL A 385 2.79 8.22 -17.03
CA VAL A 385 4.26 8.42 -17.11
C VAL A 385 4.86 7.90 -18.44
N GLU A 386 4.16 7.00 -19.13
CA GLU A 386 4.52 6.43 -20.43
C GLU A 386 4.35 7.41 -21.63
N GLU A 387 3.60 8.50 -21.48
CA GLU A 387 3.31 9.48 -22.54
C GLU A 387 4.23 10.73 -22.48
N LEU A 388 5.05 10.87 -21.45
CA LEU A 388 6.03 11.98 -21.32
C LEU A 388 7.28 11.73 -22.19
N PRO A 389 8.03 12.78 -22.58
CA PRO A 389 9.33 12.64 -23.23
C PRO A 389 10.31 11.78 -22.39
N PRO A 390 11.22 10.99 -23.00
CA PRO A 390 12.04 9.98 -22.28
C PRO A 390 12.86 10.52 -21.09
N LEU A 391 13.32 11.77 -21.19
CA LEU A 391 14.05 12.46 -20.12
C LEU A 391 13.14 12.78 -18.93
N ASP A 392 11.93 13.25 -19.21
CA ASP A 392 10.93 13.57 -18.19
C ASP A 392 10.40 12.28 -17.56
N GLN A 393 10.24 11.18 -18.32
CA GLN A 393 9.89 9.88 -17.73
C GLN A 393 10.91 9.40 -16.70
N HIS A 394 12.20 9.61 -16.96
CA HIS A 394 13.26 9.23 -16.02
C HIS A 394 13.24 10.13 -14.79
N ALA A 395 13.07 11.45 -14.98
CA ALA A 395 12.96 12.41 -13.88
C ALA A 395 11.72 12.14 -13.00
N GLU A 396 10.58 11.83 -13.61
CA GLU A 396 9.32 11.49 -12.92
C GLU A 396 9.45 10.16 -12.17
N LYS A 397 10.07 9.14 -12.77
CA LYS A 397 10.34 7.84 -12.10
C LYS A 397 11.31 8.00 -10.95
N GLU A 398 12.38 8.75 -11.13
CA GLU A 398 13.36 9.03 -10.07
C GLU A 398 12.75 9.89 -8.95
N HIS A 399 11.89 10.86 -9.29
CA HIS A 399 11.11 11.64 -8.33
C HIS A 399 10.14 10.74 -7.55
N GLN A 400 9.40 9.86 -8.24
CA GLN A 400 8.50 8.87 -7.62
C GLN A 400 9.24 7.85 -6.75
N GLU A 401 10.49 7.50 -7.08
CA GLU A 401 11.31 6.62 -6.25
C GLU A 401 11.84 7.32 -4.99
N LYS A 402 12.27 8.59 -5.10
CA LYS A 402 12.72 9.41 -3.97
C LYS A 402 11.58 9.81 -3.04
N THR A 403 10.35 9.98 -3.53
CA THR A 403 9.18 10.41 -2.74
C THR A 403 8.46 9.27 -2.01
N LYS A 404 8.78 8.00 -2.31
CA LYS A 404 8.20 6.82 -1.62
C LYS A 404 8.53 6.76 -0.13
N VAL A 405 9.63 7.40 0.30
CA VAL A 405 10.06 7.41 1.70
C VAL A 405 9.89 8.81 2.26
N LYS A 406 9.12 8.94 3.36
CA LYS A 406 9.00 10.21 4.08
C LYS A 406 10.36 10.66 4.62
N ASN A 407 10.69 11.94 4.42
CA ASN A 407 11.93 12.53 4.90
C ASN A 407 11.78 13.07 6.34
N VAL A 408 10.84 13.99 6.55
CA VAL A 408 10.48 14.51 7.88
C VAL A 408 9.49 13.54 8.53
N GLN A 409 9.70 13.14 9.79
CA GLN A 409 8.82 12.18 10.48
C GLN A 409 7.64 12.84 11.19
N SER A 410 7.88 14.00 11.82
CA SER A 410 6.86 14.76 12.56
C SER A 410 7.09 16.26 12.47
N ILE A 411 6.03 17.04 12.66
CA ILE A 411 6.09 18.51 12.75
C ILE A 411 5.47 19.00 14.06
N GLU A 412 5.98 20.12 14.58
CA GLU A 412 5.38 20.88 15.67
C GLU A 412 4.86 22.22 15.10
N LEU A 413 3.55 22.42 15.14
CA LEU A 413 2.85 23.61 14.66
C LEU A 413 1.92 24.13 15.76
N GLY A 414 2.26 25.29 16.33
CA GLY A 414 1.53 25.84 17.48
C GLY A 414 1.53 24.86 18.66
N ARG A 415 0.34 24.51 19.15
CA ARG A 415 0.15 23.54 20.24
C ARG A 415 0.12 22.07 19.77
N TYR A 416 0.18 21.82 18.47
CA TYR A 416 -0.01 20.48 17.92
C TYR A 416 1.31 19.87 17.44
N GLN A 417 1.50 18.59 17.76
CA GLN A 417 2.48 17.75 17.11
C GLN A 417 1.75 16.81 16.14
N MET A 418 2.18 16.77 14.89
CA MET A 418 1.53 16.00 13.82
C MET A 418 2.55 15.13 13.10
N ASP A 419 2.21 13.85 12.91
CA ASP A 419 3.00 12.95 12.08
C ASP A 419 2.73 13.21 10.59
N THR A 420 3.78 13.17 9.79
CA THR A 420 3.72 13.43 8.34
C THR A 420 3.30 12.17 7.58
N TRP A 421 2.66 12.35 6.43
CA TRP A 421 2.16 11.24 5.61
C TRP A 421 3.03 11.00 4.38
N TYR A 422 3.52 12.07 3.77
CA TYR A 422 4.25 12.03 2.51
C TYR A 422 5.58 12.79 2.58
N TYR A 423 6.44 12.52 1.61
CA TYR A 423 7.64 13.31 1.36
C TYR A 423 7.27 14.76 1.01
N SER A 424 8.01 15.73 1.57
CA SER A 424 7.97 17.13 1.18
C SER A 424 9.38 17.68 0.95
N PRO A 425 9.64 18.42 -0.15
CA PRO A 425 10.97 18.86 -0.57
C PRO A 425 11.47 20.08 0.23
N TYR A 426 11.53 19.97 1.56
CA TYR A 426 12.20 20.98 2.39
C TYR A 426 13.69 21.06 2.02
N PRO A 427 14.30 22.26 2.00
CA PRO A 427 15.71 22.38 1.70
C PRO A 427 16.57 21.77 2.83
N GLU A 428 17.63 21.05 2.48
CA GLU A 428 18.61 20.60 3.47
C GLU A 428 19.23 21.83 4.18
N PRO A 429 19.51 21.75 5.50
CA PRO A 429 19.46 20.56 6.35
C PRO A 429 18.10 20.26 7.03
N HIS A 430 16.98 20.79 6.54
CA HIS A 430 15.65 20.61 7.17
C HIS A 430 14.95 19.33 6.73
N ALA A 431 15.17 18.86 5.49
CA ALA A 431 14.60 17.60 4.98
C ALA A 431 15.06 16.37 5.80
N SER A 432 16.30 16.37 6.28
CA SER A 432 16.87 15.29 7.09
C SER A 432 16.49 15.33 8.58
N CYS A 433 15.67 16.31 9.02
CA CYS A 433 15.27 16.40 10.42
C CYS A 433 14.12 15.44 10.74
N GLU A 434 14.24 14.68 11.83
CA GLU A 434 13.15 13.84 12.34
C GLU A 434 11.91 14.66 12.73
N ARG A 435 12.14 15.81 13.40
CA ARG A 435 11.10 16.76 13.78
C ARG A 435 11.40 18.15 13.25
N LEU A 436 10.41 18.77 12.60
CA LEU A 436 10.47 20.15 12.11
C LEU A 436 9.56 21.06 12.95
N TYR A 437 10.07 22.22 13.35
CA TYR A 437 9.32 23.20 14.14
C TYR A 437 8.84 24.32 13.23
N ILE A 438 7.53 24.57 13.16
CA ILE A 438 6.94 25.51 12.22
C ILE A 438 6.19 26.60 12.98
N CYS A 439 6.45 27.86 12.62
CA CYS A 439 5.72 29.02 13.15
C CYS A 439 4.28 29.02 12.62
N GLU A 440 3.29 29.06 13.51
CA GLU A 440 1.87 29.01 13.14
C GLU A 440 1.38 30.24 12.34
N TYR A 441 2.03 31.40 12.50
CA TYR A 441 1.64 32.63 11.81
C TYR A 441 2.37 32.85 10.50
N THR A 442 3.68 32.57 10.45
CA THR A 442 4.51 32.86 9.27
C THR A 442 4.83 31.62 8.44
N LEU A 443 4.46 30.42 8.93
CA LEU A 443 4.77 29.10 8.39
C LEU A 443 6.27 28.83 8.17
N LYS A 444 7.13 29.68 8.76
CA LYS A 444 8.57 29.51 8.68
C LYS A 444 8.98 28.31 9.51
N TYR A 445 9.82 27.45 8.92
CA TYR A 445 10.28 26.20 9.51
C TYR A 445 11.68 26.32 10.13
N PHE A 446 11.93 25.51 11.16
CA PHE A 446 13.13 25.54 11.99
C PHE A 446 13.52 24.12 12.44
N ARG A 447 14.83 23.88 12.60
CA ARG A 447 15.36 22.59 13.10
C ARG A 447 15.28 22.42 14.60
N LYS A 448 15.27 23.53 15.36
CA LYS A 448 15.32 23.53 16.83
C LYS A 448 14.18 24.38 17.41
N ARG A 449 13.56 23.91 18.48
CA ARG A 449 12.52 24.68 19.20
C ARG A 449 13.02 26.04 19.69
N ARG A 450 14.27 26.12 20.19
CA ARG A 450 14.89 27.38 20.65
C ARG A 450 14.92 28.47 19.55
N THR A 451 15.17 28.08 18.31
CA THR A 451 15.19 29.04 17.19
C THR A 451 13.79 29.51 16.80
N LEU A 452 12.78 28.62 16.89
CA LEU A 452 11.38 29.00 16.73
C LEU A 452 10.95 30.00 17.80
N LEU A 453 11.26 29.75 19.08
CA LEU A 453 10.90 30.67 20.18
C LEU A 453 11.52 32.06 19.99
N ARG A 454 12.78 32.13 19.54
CA ARG A 454 13.44 33.40 19.20
C ARG A 454 12.75 34.12 18.04
N HIS A 455 12.26 33.37 17.05
CA HIS A 455 11.48 33.95 15.94
C HIS A 455 10.14 34.49 16.44
N LEU A 456 9.41 33.74 17.27
CA LEU A 456 8.13 34.17 17.85
C LEU A 456 8.26 35.44 18.70
N ALA A 457 9.36 35.57 19.46
CA ALA A 457 9.64 36.77 20.25
C ALA A 457 9.91 38.03 19.38
N LYS A 458 10.35 37.84 18.12
CA LYS A 458 10.69 38.95 17.20
C LYS A 458 9.58 39.27 16.22
N THR A 459 8.76 38.29 15.86
CA THR A 459 7.75 38.48 14.82
C THR A 459 6.53 39.22 15.38
N PRO A 460 6.11 40.34 14.76
CA PRO A 460 4.88 41.03 15.16
C PRO A 460 3.62 40.37 14.53
N LEU A 461 3.80 39.53 13.51
CA LEU A 461 2.68 38.92 12.78
C LEU A 461 1.95 37.90 13.65
N ARG A 462 0.62 38.01 13.68
CA ARG A 462 -0.31 37.11 14.38
C ARG A 462 -1.44 36.60 13.49
N ALA A 463 -1.31 36.78 12.17
CA ALA A 463 -2.26 36.35 11.16
C ALA A 463 -1.53 36.10 9.82
N PRO A 464 -2.15 35.37 8.87
CA PRO A 464 -1.63 35.22 7.52
C PRO A 464 -1.40 36.59 6.83
N PRO A 465 -0.36 36.73 5.98
CA PRO A 465 -0.01 37.98 5.31
C PRO A 465 -0.90 38.25 4.08
N GLY A 466 -2.16 38.58 4.31
CA GLY A 466 -3.16 38.86 3.27
C GLY A 466 -4.39 39.59 3.81
N ASP A 467 -5.39 39.77 2.96
CA ASP A 467 -6.62 40.49 3.31
C ASP A 467 -7.61 39.53 3.99
N GLU A 468 -8.17 39.95 5.13
CA GLU A 468 -9.24 39.20 5.79
C GLU A 468 -10.56 39.44 5.05
N ILE A 469 -11.02 38.45 4.29
CA ILE A 469 -12.18 38.56 3.39
C ILE A 469 -13.47 38.01 4.02
N TYR A 470 -13.34 37.25 5.11
CA TYR A 470 -14.49 36.71 5.84
C TYR A 470 -14.17 36.59 7.31
N ARG A 471 -15.15 36.93 8.15
CA ARG A 471 -15.11 36.73 9.60
C ARG A 471 -16.46 36.18 10.06
N SER A 472 -16.45 35.05 10.76
CA SER A 472 -17.67 34.44 11.27
C SER A 472 -18.39 35.39 12.23
N PRO A 473 -19.73 35.42 12.22
CA PRO A 473 -20.49 36.24 13.16
C PRO A 473 -20.17 35.84 14.63
N PRO A 474 -20.12 36.82 15.55
CA PRO A 474 -20.02 36.51 16.97
C PRO A 474 -21.29 35.82 17.47
N PRO A 475 -21.22 35.03 18.55
CA PRO A 475 -22.42 34.51 19.19
C PRO A 475 -23.32 35.68 19.65
N PRO A 476 -24.66 35.51 19.64
CA PRO A 476 -25.59 36.55 20.07
C PRO A 476 -25.32 36.94 21.52
N ALA A 477 -25.49 38.23 21.86
CA ALA A 477 -25.32 38.70 23.24
C ALA A 477 -26.26 37.97 24.24
N SER A 478 -27.39 37.47 23.77
CA SER A 478 -28.35 36.68 24.55
C SER A 478 -27.90 35.24 24.85
N ASP A 479 -27.01 34.68 24.03
CA ASP A 479 -26.49 33.31 24.20
C ASP A 479 -25.01 33.25 23.73
N PRO A 480 -24.07 33.58 24.63
CA PRO A 480 -22.64 33.58 24.33
C PRO A 480 -22.08 32.20 23.97
N GLY A 481 -22.79 31.13 24.33
CA GLY A 481 -22.42 29.74 24.08
C GLY A 481 -22.99 29.15 22.80
N ARG A 482 -23.82 29.91 22.06
CA ARG A 482 -24.48 29.41 20.85
C ARG A 482 -23.45 29.01 19.79
N VAL A 483 -23.47 27.75 19.41
CA VAL A 483 -22.71 27.21 18.27
C VAL A 483 -23.71 26.61 17.28
N GLY A 484 -23.60 26.97 16.01
CA GLY A 484 -24.49 26.46 14.96
C GLY A 484 -24.78 27.48 13.85
N GLY A 485 -25.10 26.97 12.67
CA GLY A 485 -25.21 27.79 11.46
C GLY A 485 -23.84 28.40 11.12
N ALA A 486 -23.80 29.72 10.93
CA ALA A 486 -22.57 30.44 10.65
C ALA A 486 -21.73 30.80 11.90
N ILE A 487 -22.25 30.57 13.11
CA ILE A 487 -21.54 30.86 14.36
C ILE A 487 -20.69 29.64 14.74
N ALA A 488 -19.37 29.83 14.73
CA ALA A 488 -18.37 28.83 15.07
C ALA A 488 -17.69 29.15 16.41
N SER A 489 -17.31 28.10 17.14
CA SER A 489 -16.46 28.19 18.33
C SER A 489 -15.29 27.20 18.18
N PRO A 490 -14.04 27.68 17.99
CA PRO A 490 -13.61 29.08 17.97
C PRO A 490 -14.14 29.87 16.76
N PRO A 491 -14.21 31.22 16.83
CA PRO A 491 -14.54 32.06 15.67
C PRO A 491 -13.59 31.81 14.51
N LEU A 492 -14.11 31.89 13.28
CA LEU A 492 -13.35 31.62 12.06
C LEU A 492 -13.09 32.90 11.26
N SER A 493 -11.91 32.98 10.66
CA SER A 493 -11.53 34.02 9.70
C SER A 493 -10.93 33.39 8.44
N MET A 494 -11.22 33.95 7.27
CA MET A 494 -10.60 33.57 5.99
C MET A 494 -9.74 34.71 5.47
N TYR A 495 -8.51 34.38 5.10
CA TYR A 495 -7.57 35.32 4.51
C TYR A 495 -7.30 34.98 3.05
N GLU A 496 -7.36 35.98 2.17
CA GLU A 496 -6.89 35.88 0.79
C GLU A 496 -5.42 36.32 0.73
N VAL A 497 -4.54 35.41 0.33
CA VAL A 497 -3.11 35.64 0.23
C VAL A 497 -2.68 35.45 -1.24
N ASP A 498 -2.19 36.53 -1.85
CA ASP A 498 -1.66 36.49 -3.21
C ASP A 498 -0.25 35.89 -3.22
N GLY A 499 -0.06 34.79 -3.95
CA GLY A 499 1.24 34.12 -4.05
C GLY A 499 2.36 34.99 -4.65
N LYS A 500 2.02 35.97 -5.50
CA LYS A 500 2.99 36.94 -6.03
C LYS A 500 3.43 37.96 -4.96
N LYS A 501 2.52 38.39 -4.08
CA LYS A 501 2.81 39.38 -3.03
C LYS A 501 3.49 38.76 -1.81
N ALA A 502 3.03 37.57 -1.38
CA ALA A 502 3.49 36.89 -0.19
C ALA A 502 4.22 35.57 -0.51
N LYS A 503 5.14 35.62 -1.48
CA LYS A 503 5.83 34.44 -2.06
C LYS A 503 6.38 33.47 -1.03
N VAL A 504 7.13 33.96 -0.05
CA VAL A 504 7.76 33.12 0.99
C VAL A 504 6.72 32.41 1.85
N TYR A 505 5.63 33.09 2.21
CA TYR A 505 4.56 32.49 3.01
C TYR A 505 3.86 31.38 2.23
N CYS A 506 3.52 31.63 0.96
CA CYS A 506 2.85 30.66 0.11
C CYS A 506 3.74 29.44 -0.20
N GLN A 507 5.05 29.64 -0.43
CA GLN A 507 6.00 28.54 -0.57
C GLN A 507 6.07 27.68 0.70
N ASN A 508 6.14 28.31 1.87
CA ASN A 508 6.11 27.60 3.15
C ASN A 508 4.80 26.81 3.34
N LEU A 509 3.66 27.40 2.96
CA LEU A 509 2.36 26.73 2.99
C LEU A 509 2.32 25.52 2.04
N CYS A 510 2.88 25.65 0.84
CA CYS A 510 2.99 24.54 -0.11
C CYS A 510 3.87 23.40 0.42
N LEU A 511 5.02 23.71 1.02
CA LEU A 511 5.90 22.72 1.64
C LEU A 511 5.23 22.01 2.82
N LEU A 512 4.51 22.76 3.67
CA LEU A 512 3.69 22.20 4.75
C LEU A 512 2.60 21.29 4.18
N SER A 513 1.91 21.74 3.13
CA SER A 513 0.82 20.99 2.52
C SER A 513 1.28 19.69 1.88
N LYS A 514 2.46 19.68 1.26
CA LYS A 514 3.01 18.49 0.60
C LYS A 514 3.33 17.35 1.59
N LEU A 515 3.48 17.64 2.89
CA LEU A 515 3.61 16.61 3.93
C LEU A 515 2.33 15.77 4.10
N PHE A 516 1.18 16.29 3.66
CA PHE A 516 -0.14 15.68 3.84
C PHE A 516 -0.89 15.45 2.53
N LEU A 517 -0.31 15.84 1.39
CA LEU A 517 -0.84 15.62 0.04
C LEU A 517 0.15 14.81 -0.80
N ASP A 518 -0.34 13.76 -1.44
CA ASP A 518 0.47 12.91 -2.31
C ASP A 518 0.82 13.64 -3.62
N HIS A 519 -0.20 14.10 -4.34
CA HIS A 519 -0.11 14.62 -5.71
C HIS A 519 -0.05 16.16 -5.80
N LYS A 520 0.83 16.81 -5.03
CA LYS A 520 1.09 18.27 -5.20
C LYS A 520 2.38 18.49 -6.00
N THR A 521 2.25 19.00 -7.22
CA THR A 521 3.35 19.18 -8.18
C THR A 521 4.02 20.55 -8.07
N LEU A 522 3.25 21.61 -7.79
CA LEU A 522 3.74 22.99 -7.71
C LEU A 522 3.86 23.48 -6.25
N TYR A 523 5.10 23.78 -5.83
CA TYR A 523 5.41 24.27 -4.48
C TYR A 523 6.40 25.45 -4.43
N TYR A 524 7.17 25.70 -5.49
CA TYR A 524 8.05 26.89 -5.59
C TYR A 524 7.45 28.01 -6.44
N ASP A 525 6.77 27.67 -7.52
CA ASP A 525 6.07 28.63 -8.36
C ASP A 525 4.65 28.85 -7.83
N VAL A 526 4.51 29.89 -7.02
CA VAL A 526 3.26 30.25 -6.33
C VAL A 526 2.61 31.50 -6.91
N ASP A 527 3.30 32.19 -7.82
CA ASP A 527 2.88 33.47 -8.39
C ASP A 527 1.52 33.39 -9.13
N PRO A 528 1.18 32.29 -9.83
CA PRO A 528 -0.12 32.11 -10.50
C PRO A 528 -1.30 31.85 -9.55
N PHE A 529 -1.07 31.68 -8.25
CA PHE A 529 -2.09 31.21 -7.32
C PHE A 529 -2.52 32.27 -6.29
N LEU A 530 -3.80 32.24 -5.95
CA LEU A 530 -4.37 32.83 -4.75
C LEU A 530 -4.57 31.72 -3.71
N PHE A 531 -4.25 32.02 -2.45
CA PHE A 531 -4.38 31.09 -1.33
C PHE A 531 -5.44 31.62 -0.36
N TYR A 532 -6.45 30.81 -0.10
CA TYR A 532 -7.53 31.12 0.85
C TYR A 532 -7.28 30.34 2.13
N VAL A 533 -6.76 31.02 3.15
CA VAL A 533 -6.28 30.42 4.40
C VAL A 533 -7.34 30.59 5.48
N LEU A 534 -7.85 29.47 5.98
CA LEU A 534 -8.81 29.42 7.08
C LEU A 534 -8.08 29.39 8.42
N CYS A 535 -8.52 30.24 9.34
CA CYS A 535 -7.98 30.33 10.69
C CYS A 535 -9.06 30.25 11.78
N GLU A 536 -8.72 29.57 12.88
CA GLU A 536 -9.38 29.75 14.18
C GLU A 536 -8.81 31.01 14.85
N ARG A 537 -9.67 31.90 15.35
CA ARG A 537 -9.26 33.16 15.98
C ARG A 537 -9.42 33.09 17.50
N ASP A 538 -8.40 33.55 18.21
CA ASP A 538 -8.42 33.71 19.67
C ASP A 538 -7.87 35.09 20.09
N ALA A 539 -7.53 35.25 21.38
CA ALA A 539 -6.95 36.48 21.92
C ALA A 539 -5.47 36.71 21.50
N HIS A 540 -4.78 35.66 21.06
CA HIS A 540 -3.38 35.67 20.67
C HIS A 540 -3.18 35.88 19.16
N GLY A 541 -4.14 35.47 18.33
CA GLY A 541 -4.09 35.70 16.89
C GLY A 541 -5.07 34.85 16.07
N SER A 542 -4.68 34.62 14.82
CA SER A 542 -5.35 33.74 13.86
C SER A 542 -4.48 32.51 13.60
N HIS A 543 -4.97 31.35 13.99
CA HIS A 543 -4.29 30.05 13.92
C HIS A 543 -4.75 29.27 12.70
N VAL A 544 -3.82 28.97 11.78
CA VAL A 544 -4.13 28.26 10.54
C VAL A 544 -4.68 26.86 10.82
N VAL A 545 -5.83 26.51 10.23
CA VAL A 545 -6.44 25.18 10.34
C VAL A 545 -6.52 24.44 9.01
N GLY A 546 -6.52 25.18 7.90
CA GLY A 546 -6.60 24.63 6.56
C GLY A 546 -6.54 25.73 5.51
N TYR A 547 -6.45 25.35 4.25
CA TYR A 547 -6.49 26.29 3.14
C TYR A 547 -6.97 25.60 1.86
N PHE A 548 -7.32 26.40 0.87
CA PHE A 548 -7.30 25.96 -0.52
C PHE A 548 -6.56 26.97 -1.41
N SER A 549 -5.99 26.50 -2.51
CA SER A 549 -5.40 27.35 -3.55
C SER A 549 -6.30 27.40 -4.77
N LYS A 550 -6.26 28.52 -5.49
CA LYS A 550 -7.01 28.77 -6.72
C LYS A 550 -6.10 29.46 -7.72
N GLU A 551 -6.08 28.99 -8.96
CA GLU A 551 -5.37 29.69 -10.03
C GLU A 551 -6.05 31.04 -10.30
N LYS A 552 -5.24 32.06 -10.54
CA LYS A 552 -5.75 33.38 -10.95
C LYS A 552 -6.48 33.27 -12.29
N ASP A 553 -5.86 32.58 -13.24
CA ASP A 553 -6.36 32.31 -14.57
C ASP A 553 -6.33 30.80 -14.83
N SER A 554 -7.49 30.14 -14.71
CA SER A 554 -7.61 28.69 -14.94
C SER A 554 -8.23 28.41 -16.30
N ALA A 555 -7.49 27.71 -17.17
CA ALA A 555 -7.95 27.37 -18.52
C ALA A 555 -9.19 26.45 -18.51
N GLU A 556 -9.28 25.56 -17.52
CA GLU A 556 -10.39 24.61 -17.38
C GLU A 556 -11.56 25.16 -16.53
N GLY A 557 -11.42 26.38 -16.01
CA GLY A 557 -12.41 26.98 -15.11
C GLY A 557 -12.45 26.34 -13.72
N ASN A 558 -11.34 25.75 -13.27
CA ASN A 558 -11.26 25.14 -11.94
C ASN A 558 -11.34 26.23 -10.86
N ASN A 559 -12.21 26.03 -9.86
CA ASN A 559 -12.37 26.98 -8.76
C ASN A 559 -11.50 26.67 -7.55
N LEU A 560 -10.84 25.51 -7.57
CA LEU A 560 -9.98 25.00 -6.51
C LEU A 560 -8.92 24.08 -7.13
N ALA A 561 -7.66 24.32 -6.81
CA ALA A 561 -6.52 23.51 -7.25
C ALA A 561 -6.13 22.49 -6.16
N CYS A 562 -5.66 22.98 -5.01
CA CYS A 562 -5.35 22.13 -3.85
C CYS A 562 -6.24 22.53 -2.66
N ILE A 563 -6.63 21.55 -1.85
CA ILE A 563 -7.32 21.77 -0.58
C ILE A 563 -6.69 20.91 0.51
N LEU A 564 -6.52 21.48 1.69
CA LEU A 564 -6.02 20.77 2.86
C LEU A 564 -6.69 21.29 4.13
N THR A 565 -7.17 20.36 4.96
CA THR A 565 -7.39 20.60 6.39
C THR A 565 -6.27 19.91 7.16
N LEU A 566 -5.57 20.65 8.02
CA LEU A 566 -4.47 20.11 8.82
C LEU A 566 -4.97 18.93 9.66
N PRO A 567 -4.17 17.85 9.83
CA PRO A 567 -4.61 16.64 10.55
C PRO A 567 -5.26 16.89 11.91
N ALA A 568 -4.71 17.83 12.71
CA ALA A 568 -5.24 18.19 14.03
C ALA A 568 -6.66 18.84 14.01
N HIS A 569 -7.11 19.28 12.84
CA HIS A 569 -8.39 19.97 12.63
C HIS A 569 -9.34 19.20 11.69
N GLN A 570 -8.99 17.97 11.28
CA GLN A 570 -9.87 17.12 10.47
C GLN A 570 -11.10 16.67 11.26
N ARG A 571 -12.17 16.31 10.54
CA ARG A 571 -13.48 15.86 11.07
C ARG A 571 -14.22 16.88 11.96
N LYS A 572 -13.79 18.15 11.99
CA LYS A 572 -14.47 19.26 12.67
C LYS A 572 -15.42 20.08 11.76
N GLY A 573 -15.58 19.67 10.49
CA GLY A 573 -16.41 20.38 9.50
C GLY A 573 -15.65 21.39 8.63
N TYR A 574 -14.39 21.70 8.92
CA TYR A 574 -13.61 22.69 8.15
C TYR A 574 -13.38 22.32 6.69
N GLY A 575 -13.19 21.04 6.35
CA GLY A 575 -13.07 20.63 4.95
C GLY A 575 -14.31 20.99 4.12
N ARG A 576 -15.51 20.76 4.68
CA ARG A 576 -16.78 21.15 4.05
C ARG A 576 -16.92 22.67 3.97
N PHE A 577 -16.49 23.39 5.01
CA PHE A 577 -16.47 24.85 5.02
C PHE A 577 -15.58 25.41 3.89
N LEU A 578 -14.36 24.88 3.71
CA LEU A 578 -13.44 25.29 2.65
C LEU A 578 -14.05 25.07 1.25
N ILE A 579 -14.68 23.91 1.02
CA ILE A 579 -15.37 23.60 -0.24
C ILE A 579 -16.55 24.56 -0.46
N ALA A 580 -17.39 24.77 0.56
CA ALA A 580 -18.50 25.70 0.47
C ALA A 580 -18.01 27.11 0.12
N PHE A 581 -16.91 27.54 0.73
CA PHE A 581 -16.33 28.86 0.51
C PHE A 581 -15.82 29.02 -0.92
N SER A 582 -15.19 28.00 -1.51
CA SER A 582 -14.74 28.07 -2.91
C SER A 582 -15.91 28.27 -3.88
N TYR A 583 -17.08 27.67 -3.59
CA TYR A 583 -18.29 27.88 -4.38
C TYR A 583 -18.96 29.24 -4.15
N GLU A 584 -18.92 29.81 -2.94
CA GLU A 584 -19.40 31.18 -2.71
C GLU A 584 -18.58 32.22 -3.50
N LEU A 585 -17.27 31.99 -3.67
CA LEU A 585 -16.44 32.80 -4.56
C LEU A 585 -16.87 32.64 -6.03
N SER A 586 -17.10 31.41 -6.49
CA SER A 586 -17.60 31.14 -7.85
C SER A 586 -18.94 31.81 -8.13
N LYS A 587 -19.87 31.78 -7.17
CA LYS A 587 -21.17 32.49 -7.26
C LYS A 587 -20.97 34.00 -7.41
N LYS A 588 -20.11 34.61 -6.60
CA LYS A 588 -19.77 36.05 -6.71
C LYS A 588 -19.07 36.41 -8.02
N GLU A 589 -18.34 35.48 -8.62
CA GLU A 589 -17.71 35.66 -9.94
C GLU A 589 -18.71 35.50 -11.09
N GLY A 590 -19.88 34.90 -10.86
CA GLY A 590 -20.84 34.55 -11.90
C GLY A 590 -20.35 33.43 -12.81
N ARG A 591 -19.51 32.52 -12.30
CA ARG A 591 -18.99 31.37 -13.06
C ARG A 591 -19.27 30.05 -12.36
N LEU A 592 -19.41 29.00 -13.17
CA LEU A 592 -19.44 27.63 -12.68
C LEU A 592 -18.02 27.20 -12.26
N GLY A 593 -17.93 26.34 -11.26
CA GLY A 593 -16.67 25.84 -10.73
C GLY A 593 -16.70 24.33 -10.48
N SER A 594 -15.52 23.73 -10.61
CA SER A 594 -15.24 22.34 -10.23
C SER A 594 -13.80 22.29 -9.69
N PRO A 595 -13.47 21.35 -8.79
CA PRO A 595 -12.10 21.14 -8.38
C PRO A 595 -11.24 20.59 -9.52
N GLU A 596 -9.95 20.91 -9.47
CA GLU A 596 -8.91 20.26 -10.27
C GLU A 596 -8.89 18.74 -10.00
N ARG A 597 -8.65 17.97 -11.07
CA ARG A 597 -8.59 16.50 -11.02
C ARG A 597 -7.16 16.03 -11.32
N PRO A 598 -6.70 14.92 -10.73
CA PRO A 598 -7.43 13.97 -9.89
C PRO A 598 -7.59 14.43 -8.42
N LEU A 599 -8.76 14.14 -7.84
CA LEU A 599 -9.03 14.36 -6.42
C LEU A 599 -8.40 13.25 -5.55
N SER A 600 -7.96 13.59 -4.34
CA SER A 600 -7.64 12.59 -3.32
C SER A 600 -8.90 11.87 -2.83
N ASP A 601 -8.78 10.64 -2.32
CA ASP A 601 -9.93 9.86 -1.82
C ASP A 601 -10.74 10.64 -0.76
N LEU A 602 -10.05 11.30 0.17
CA LEU A 602 -10.70 12.13 1.21
C LEU A 602 -11.36 13.37 0.59
N GLY A 603 -10.73 13.96 -0.43
CA GLY A 603 -11.30 15.06 -1.21
C GLY A 603 -12.58 14.63 -1.92
N ALA A 604 -12.57 13.51 -2.63
CA ALA A 604 -13.71 12.99 -3.39
C ALA A 604 -14.93 12.73 -2.48
N VAL A 605 -14.72 12.13 -1.31
CA VAL A 605 -15.80 11.92 -0.32
C VAL A 605 -16.35 13.25 0.19
N SER A 606 -15.47 14.22 0.49
CA SER A 606 -15.88 15.54 0.98
C SER A 606 -16.66 16.34 -0.06
N TYR A 607 -16.22 16.33 -1.32
CA TYR A 607 -16.93 16.96 -2.44
C TYR A 607 -18.28 16.29 -2.71
N ARG A 608 -18.35 14.96 -2.75
CA ARG A 608 -19.61 14.24 -2.94
C ARG A 608 -20.61 14.57 -1.83
N SER A 609 -20.15 14.61 -0.58
CA SER A 609 -21.00 15.00 0.55
C SER A 609 -21.48 16.44 0.46
N TYR A 610 -20.64 17.36 -0.04
CA TYR A 610 -21.03 18.76 -0.26
C TYR A 610 -22.04 18.90 -1.41
N TRP A 611 -21.74 18.36 -2.59
CA TRP A 611 -22.61 18.42 -3.76
C TRP A 611 -23.98 17.81 -3.51
N MET A 612 -24.02 16.63 -2.87
CA MET A 612 -25.27 15.97 -2.49
C MET A 612 -26.16 16.92 -1.67
N ARG A 613 -25.59 17.56 -0.65
CA ARG A 613 -26.35 18.48 0.19
C ARG A 613 -26.76 19.76 -0.55
N ALA A 614 -25.84 20.40 -1.29
CA ALA A 614 -26.13 21.63 -2.02
C ALA A 614 -27.22 21.43 -3.09
N ILE A 615 -27.19 20.30 -3.79
CA ILE A 615 -28.20 19.95 -4.81
C ILE A 615 -29.53 19.62 -4.16
N LEU A 616 -29.55 18.85 -3.05
CA LEU A 616 -30.79 18.54 -2.34
C LEU A 616 -31.42 19.80 -1.72
N GLU A 617 -30.63 20.73 -1.19
CA GLU A 617 -31.11 22.03 -0.69
C GLU A 617 -31.70 22.86 -1.84
N ALA A 618 -31.01 22.94 -2.98
CA ALA A 618 -31.54 23.64 -4.17
C ALA A 618 -32.87 23.05 -4.66
N LEU A 619 -32.97 21.72 -4.73
CA LEU A 619 -34.20 21.00 -5.12
C LEU A 619 -35.33 21.15 -4.10
N ARG A 620 -35.01 21.25 -2.81
CA ARG A 620 -36.02 21.44 -1.75
C ARG A 620 -36.62 22.84 -1.79
N ASP A 621 -35.78 23.85 -2.00
CA ASP A 621 -36.16 25.26 -1.90
C ASP A 621 -36.98 25.71 -3.14
N HIS A 622 -36.84 25.02 -4.27
CA HIS A 622 -37.62 25.26 -5.49
C HIS A 622 -38.70 24.18 -5.68
N ARG A 623 -39.97 24.55 -5.48
CA ARG A 623 -41.11 23.61 -5.63
C ARG A 623 -41.48 23.29 -7.08
N SER A 624 -40.93 24.03 -8.05
CA SER A 624 -41.15 23.81 -9.49
C SER A 624 -40.12 22.83 -10.06
N ALA A 625 -40.43 22.22 -11.21
CA ALA A 625 -39.45 21.40 -11.94
C ALA A 625 -38.22 22.24 -12.30
N MET A 626 -37.10 22.02 -11.61
CA MET A 626 -35.80 22.62 -11.94
C MET A 626 -35.14 21.82 -13.06
N SER A 627 -34.53 22.51 -14.01
CA SER A 627 -33.59 21.90 -14.95
C SER A 627 -32.21 21.72 -14.31
N ILE A 628 -31.36 20.88 -14.92
CA ILE A 628 -29.95 20.72 -14.50
C ILE A 628 -29.21 22.06 -14.58
N LYS A 629 -29.56 22.90 -15.56
CA LYS A 629 -28.98 24.22 -15.74
C LYS A 629 -29.34 25.15 -14.58
N ASP A 630 -30.60 25.14 -14.13
CA ASP A 630 -31.05 25.96 -12.99
C ASP A 630 -30.33 25.55 -11.69
N ILE A 631 -30.11 24.25 -11.48
CA ILE A 631 -29.33 23.74 -10.33
C ILE A 631 -27.88 24.21 -10.42
N SER A 632 -27.29 24.15 -11.62
CA SER A 632 -25.92 24.59 -11.89
C SER A 632 -25.76 26.09 -11.62
N GLU A 633 -26.70 26.91 -12.07
CA GLU A 633 -26.71 28.37 -11.85
C GLU A 633 -26.92 28.72 -10.37
N ALA A 634 -27.82 28.03 -9.65
CA ALA A 634 -28.08 28.27 -8.23
C ALA A 634 -26.90 27.86 -7.32
N THR A 635 -26.20 26.78 -7.66
CA THR A 635 -25.13 26.21 -6.82
C THR A 635 -23.73 26.60 -7.27
N ALA A 636 -23.57 27.13 -8.48
CA ALA A 636 -22.30 27.32 -9.19
C ALA A 636 -21.51 26.02 -9.43
N ILE A 637 -22.15 24.85 -9.33
CA ILE A 637 -21.55 23.54 -9.63
C ILE A 637 -21.65 23.27 -11.13
N ARG A 638 -20.58 22.78 -11.76
CA ARG A 638 -20.64 22.37 -13.19
C ARG A 638 -21.73 21.33 -13.44
N THR A 639 -22.37 21.42 -14.60
CA THR A 639 -23.45 20.51 -15.03
C THR A 639 -23.05 19.03 -14.93
N ASP A 640 -21.81 18.69 -15.29
CA ASP A 640 -21.31 17.32 -15.24
C ASP A 640 -21.28 16.75 -13.82
N ASP A 641 -20.92 17.58 -12.84
CA ASP A 641 -20.87 17.17 -11.43
C ASP A 641 -22.29 17.11 -10.82
N VAL A 642 -23.21 17.97 -11.27
CA VAL A 642 -24.63 17.89 -10.94
C VAL A 642 -25.23 16.57 -11.44
N VAL A 643 -25.03 16.24 -12.71
CA VAL A 643 -25.53 14.98 -13.31
C VAL A 643 -24.98 13.78 -12.57
N LYS A 644 -23.66 13.68 -12.38
CA LYS A 644 -23.02 12.58 -11.65
C LYS A 644 -23.56 12.43 -10.22
N THR A 645 -23.81 13.56 -9.54
CA THR A 645 -24.34 13.51 -8.17
C THR A 645 -25.79 13.02 -8.16
N LEU A 646 -26.64 13.51 -9.07
CA LEU A 646 -28.03 13.07 -9.20
C LEU A 646 -28.16 11.60 -9.63
N GLU A 647 -27.29 11.13 -10.52
CA GLU A 647 -27.17 9.71 -10.88
C GLU A 647 -26.83 8.86 -9.66
N SER A 648 -25.89 9.32 -8.84
CA SER A 648 -25.49 8.60 -7.63
C SER A 648 -26.57 8.52 -6.55
N LEU A 649 -27.58 9.39 -6.62
CA LEU A 649 -28.76 9.41 -5.76
C LEU A 649 -29.97 8.72 -6.40
N SER A 650 -29.83 8.18 -7.61
CA SER A 650 -30.94 7.64 -8.41
C SER A 650 -32.09 8.63 -8.65
N LEU A 651 -31.78 9.94 -8.75
CA LEU A 651 -32.76 11.04 -8.88
C LEU A 651 -32.96 11.54 -10.32
N ILE A 652 -32.24 10.96 -11.28
CA ILE A 652 -32.25 11.38 -12.69
C ILE A 652 -32.49 10.18 -13.60
N LYS A 653 -33.26 10.38 -14.67
CA LYS A 653 -33.54 9.37 -15.69
C LYS A 653 -33.16 9.92 -17.06
N TYR A 654 -32.59 9.08 -17.90
CA TYR A 654 -32.27 9.44 -19.28
C TYR A 654 -33.45 9.09 -20.20
N TRP A 655 -33.98 10.07 -20.92
CA TRP A 655 -35.11 9.88 -21.81
C TRP A 655 -34.95 10.68 -23.11
N LYS A 656 -35.03 10.00 -24.26
CA LYS A 656 -34.93 10.59 -25.61
C LYS A 656 -33.74 11.54 -25.83
N GLY A 657 -32.58 11.25 -25.24
CA GLY A 657 -31.39 12.08 -25.43
C GLY A 657 -31.24 13.20 -24.39
N ASP A 658 -32.17 13.32 -23.45
CA ASP A 658 -32.14 14.35 -22.41
C ASP A 658 -32.23 13.74 -21.00
N HIS A 659 -31.69 14.46 -20.03
CA HIS A 659 -31.69 14.05 -18.63
C HIS A 659 -32.89 14.70 -17.91
N ILE A 660 -33.85 13.87 -17.50
CA ILE A 660 -35.06 14.30 -16.80
C ILE A 660 -34.90 14.00 -15.30
N ILE A 661 -35.02 15.04 -14.47
CA ILE A 661 -35.04 14.92 -13.02
C ILE A 661 -36.42 14.38 -12.61
N SER A 662 -36.45 13.18 -12.02
CA SER A 662 -37.69 12.50 -11.62
C SER A 662 -37.65 12.30 -10.11
N VAL A 663 -38.03 13.34 -9.38
CA VAL A 663 -37.91 13.40 -7.91
C VAL A 663 -39.22 13.81 -7.27
N THR A 664 -39.61 13.08 -6.23
CA THR A 664 -40.72 13.45 -5.35
C THR A 664 -40.18 14.10 -4.09
N GLN A 665 -40.88 15.10 -3.53
CA GLN A 665 -40.51 15.78 -2.29
C GLN A 665 -40.18 14.83 -1.14
N LYS A 666 -40.91 13.72 -1.02
CA LYS A 666 -40.69 12.68 -0.01
C LYS A 666 -39.28 12.07 -0.08
N ILE A 667 -38.76 11.83 -1.29
CA ILE A 667 -37.42 11.26 -1.50
C ILE A 667 -36.35 12.28 -1.11
N ILE A 668 -36.57 13.57 -1.39
CA ILE A 668 -35.68 14.66 -0.96
C ILE A 668 -35.63 14.69 0.57
N GLU A 669 -36.78 14.66 1.25
CA GLU A 669 -36.87 14.69 2.71
C GLU A 669 -36.24 13.47 3.39
N GLU A 670 -36.36 12.27 2.80
CA GLU A 670 -35.68 11.07 3.26
C GLU A 670 -34.14 11.20 3.18
N HIS A 671 -33.63 11.69 2.05
CA HIS A 671 -32.19 11.95 1.90
C HIS A 671 -31.71 13.09 2.82
N MET A 672 -32.51 14.13 2.99
CA MET A 672 -32.22 15.25 3.91
C MET A 672 -32.17 14.81 5.37
N ARG A 673 -33.03 13.87 5.79
CA ARG A 673 -32.96 13.27 7.14
C ARG A 673 -31.69 12.46 7.34
N SER A 674 -31.23 11.74 6.33
CA SER A 674 -29.97 10.98 6.38
C SER A 674 -28.75 11.90 6.61
N ILE A 675 -28.76 13.11 6.06
CA ILE A 675 -27.66 14.08 6.21
C ILE A 675 -27.84 15.07 7.38
N ALA A 676 -28.97 15.05 8.08
CA ALA A 676 -29.30 16.02 9.13
C ALA A 676 -28.36 15.94 10.35
N ASN A 677 -27.81 14.76 10.64
CA ASN A 677 -26.94 14.53 11.81
C ASN A 677 -25.48 14.97 11.58
N GLN A 678 -25.12 15.47 10.39
CA GLN A 678 -23.76 15.94 10.12
C GLN A 678 -23.54 17.32 10.76
N LYS A 679 -22.45 17.48 11.52
CA LYS A 679 -22.03 18.80 12.03
C LYS A 679 -21.62 19.69 10.86
N THR A 680 -22.34 20.79 10.64
CA THR A 680 -22.09 21.75 9.58
C THR A 680 -21.80 23.13 10.14
N ILE A 681 -20.81 23.80 9.54
CA ILE A 681 -20.54 25.21 9.74
C ILE A 681 -20.95 25.88 8.44
N ASP A 682 -21.98 26.72 8.51
CA ASP A 682 -22.52 27.40 7.34
C ASP A 682 -21.76 28.72 7.10
N ILE A 683 -21.86 29.26 5.89
CA ILE A 683 -21.19 30.51 5.53
C ILE A 683 -22.23 31.62 5.51
N ASP A 684 -21.99 32.67 6.29
CA ASP A 684 -22.79 33.90 6.21
C ASP A 684 -22.28 34.76 5.06
N VAL A 685 -22.98 34.71 3.92
CA VAL A 685 -22.60 35.46 2.70
C VAL A 685 -22.54 36.97 2.93
N SER A 686 -23.27 37.50 3.92
CA SER A 686 -23.23 38.94 4.27
C SER A 686 -21.90 39.36 4.87
N ARG A 687 -21.14 38.42 5.45
CA ARG A 687 -19.82 38.61 6.05
C ARG A 687 -18.67 38.37 5.07
N LEU A 688 -18.97 37.95 3.84
CA LEU A 688 -17.98 37.76 2.78
C LEU A 688 -17.72 39.09 2.06
N HIS A 689 -16.69 39.82 2.48
CA HIS A 689 -16.25 41.06 1.87
C HIS A 689 -15.15 40.78 0.85
N TRP A 690 -15.56 40.50 -0.39
CA TRP A 690 -14.64 40.05 -1.45
C TRP A 690 -15.10 40.52 -2.83
N THR A 691 -14.12 40.80 -3.70
CA THR A 691 -14.30 41.18 -5.11
C THR A 691 -13.40 40.34 -6.03
N PRO A 692 -13.88 39.91 -7.21
CA PRO A 692 -13.08 39.12 -8.15
C PRO A 692 -11.75 39.74 -8.54
N TYR A 693 -10.71 38.91 -8.57
CA TYR A 693 -9.38 39.26 -9.08
C TYR A 693 -9.46 39.72 -10.54
N GLY A 694 -8.77 40.82 -10.89
CA GLY A 694 -8.75 41.37 -12.26
C GLY A 694 -9.87 42.36 -12.63
N LYS A 695 -10.92 42.54 -11.81
CA LYS A 695 -11.96 43.56 -12.06
C LYS A 695 -11.57 44.99 -11.61
N LEU A 696 -10.32 45.20 -11.20
CA LEU A 696 -9.86 46.44 -10.53
C LEU A 696 -9.30 47.53 -11.46
N ASP A 697 -9.32 47.38 -12.78
CA ASP A 697 -8.93 48.45 -13.72
C ASP A 697 -10.04 49.46 -14.02
N GLY A 698 -11.18 49.40 -13.31
CA GLY A 698 -12.35 50.24 -13.58
C GLY A 698 -12.57 51.41 -12.64
N ARG A 699 -12.43 51.23 -11.32
CA ARG A 699 -12.70 52.27 -10.30
C ARG A 699 -12.01 51.94 -8.97
N ARG A 700 -10.89 52.60 -8.70
CA ARG A 700 -10.46 52.97 -7.35
C ARG A 700 -10.08 54.44 -7.35
#